data_AF-A0A2S2FDN8-F1
#
_entry.id   AF-A0A2S2FDN8-F1
#
_cell.length_a   1.000
_cell.length_b   1.000
_cell.length_c   1.000
_cell.angle_alpha   90.00
_cell.angle_beta   90.00
_cell.angle_gamma   90.00
#
_symmetry.space_group_name_H-M   'P 1'
#
loop_
_entity.id
_entity.type
_entity.pdbx_description
1 polymer ?
#
loop_
_entity_poly.entity_id
_entity_poly.type
_entity_poly.pdbx_seq_one_letter_code
_entity_poly.pdbx_strand_id
1 'polypeptide(L)'
;MNRKTQQDMQDLLQCFYHKKMPPLGLKYANTLFQITADFSDDSLKQIDELLLALHHQNIRPNDLVTEKDGLNFLMVVIGYLCDVIAERTQQKVEWYNYYEAIKILPSDYELPLDFFSSMVAIIHHQVCLPLGVISDLLTQGETSDRTCLTYVHSRQTVIAGSNTRNINEYCANYVQALQQHAYISGGNAYRKATDLIDFDFSLASIQKIDLLLNSIRQHEQLNPTKYADFMQNKEKSNFLVALSYYLGTTIAHQTLSSVKWFSFEEYKAMFSQDEDETFRYELAQVFVFQNQISFPMSVLTAILFDDAQPVQSCLEYVQKYMALSSDHLVYFPSSLKDVEQPEITANIIRAFKHAGFLAGYASSMLDGSSLTPCLLVTKENKIQIIKLMQDNPREKAFTELENNPQNHPFQIFCEDIHAYLPTGRTDAIYLKIQIYTPTKTAVSLVIPYTKNAENKIEEIYSVIQYTPSDLSLAQFEAAMTAFYQSAFEFQDSFTQQSFWQAHFKDKILRRPSGYLLNDTQADEFLLTLSTIFPTIVEVTKPFTSETNIPIQAVEANNEISAVAAIPDVSNPALIKALEILKTNEDDHEKAQQAIGIIASLVMNDDPEAMQLMAHFHTEGKYVEKDSKQAFFYLVETAKIQMDEISFKNAMRFYASPSNDLNKNDPDVEEWLLSLAAEFDRATAEKPDVGQLNGSTTRRRHTHKIDQPLTTAQWINRILLGISVVLILIIIFK
;
A
#
# COMPACT_ATOMS: atom_id res chain seq x y z
N MET A 1 14.22 19.89 19.37
CA MET A 1 13.77 21.14 18.73
C MET A 1 12.30 21.26 19.05
N ASN A 2 11.95 22.21 19.90
CA ASN A 2 10.54 22.55 20.14
C ASN A 2 10.11 23.61 19.11
N ARG A 3 8.81 23.85 18.93
CA ARG A 3 8.26 24.92 18.07
C ARG A 3 8.95 26.27 18.27
N LYS A 4 9.41 26.55 19.50
CA LYS A 4 10.15 27.76 19.85
C LYS A 4 11.51 27.88 19.13
N THR A 5 12.27 26.79 18.98
CA THR A 5 13.59 26.85 18.31
C THR A 5 13.45 27.08 16.80
N GLN A 6 12.38 26.58 16.18
CA GLN A 6 12.07 26.84 14.77
C GLN A 6 11.71 28.30 14.56
N GLN A 7 10.88 28.85 15.45
CA GLN A 7 10.55 30.28 15.46
C GLN A 7 11.80 31.14 15.65
N ASP A 8 12.65 30.80 16.62
CA ASP A 8 13.91 31.51 16.87
C ASP A 8 14.82 31.52 15.62
N MET A 9 14.89 30.41 14.87
CA MET A 9 15.65 30.34 13.62
C MET A 9 15.06 31.20 12.51
N GLN A 10 13.74 31.19 12.33
CA GLN A 10 13.07 32.06 11.36
C GLN A 10 13.29 33.54 11.69
N ASP A 11 13.19 33.91 12.97
CA ASP A 11 13.43 35.29 13.42
C ASP A 11 14.90 35.71 13.17
N LEU A 12 15.85 34.80 13.37
CA LEU A 12 17.27 35.02 13.05
C LEU A 12 17.52 35.15 11.54
N LEU A 13 16.87 34.34 10.71
CA LEU A 13 16.95 34.46 9.25
C LEU A 13 16.37 35.79 8.77
N GLN A 14 15.24 36.23 9.33
CA GLN A 14 14.69 37.55 9.04
C GLN A 14 15.66 38.66 9.43
N CYS A 15 16.36 38.53 10.56
CA CYS A 15 17.42 39.45 10.96
C CYS A 15 18.58 39.47 9.95
N PHE A 16 18.99 38.30 9.43
CA PHE A 16 20.01 38.18 8.39
C PHE A 16 19.58 38.84 7.07
N TYR A 17 18.39 38.53 6.55
CA TYR A 17 17.83 39.12 5.33
C TYR A 17 17.73 40.64 5.41
N HIS A 18 17.34 41.17 6.57
CA HIS A 18 17.19 42.62 6.80
C HIS A 18 18.47 43.30 7.33
N LYS A 19 19.56 42.56 7.51
CA LYS A 19 20.84 43.05 8.06
C LYS A 19 20.67 43.75 9.42
N LYS A 20 19.86 43.16 10.31
CA LYS A 20 19.56 43.66 11.65
C LYS A 20 20.17 42.76 12.72
N MET A 21 20.69 43.35 13.79
CA MET A 21 21.19 42.58 14.94
C MET A 21 20.03 41.97 15.75
N PRO A 22 20.06 40.66 16.05
CA PRO A 22 19.06 40.04 16.90
C PRO A 22 19.27 40.36 18.39
N PRO A 23 18.23 40.31 19.25
CA PRO A 23 18.30 40.69 20.66
C PRO A 23 19.32 39.91 21.51
N LEU A 24 19.61 38.66 21.14
CA LEU A 24 20.55 37.78 21.83
C LEU A 24 21.93 37.72 21.16
N GLY A 25 22.24 38.67 20.28
CA GLY A 25 23.51 38.77 19.59
C GLY A 25 23.65 37.80 18.41
N LEU A 26 24.59 38.10 17.52
CA LEU A 26 24.94 37.28 16.37
C LEU A 26 26.45 37.39 16.17
N LYS A 27 27.17 36.28 16.39
CA LYS A 27 28.63 36.27 16.21
C LYS A 27 28.95 36.47 14.73
N TYR A 28 30.01 37.22 14.44
CA TYR A 28 30.42 37.58 13.08
C TYR A 28 29.35 38.32 12.24
N ALA A 29 28.39 38.99 12.87
CA ALA A 29 27.32 39.71 12.18
C ALA A 29 27.82 40.71 11.12
N ASN A 30 28.92 41.42 11.39
CA ASN A 30 29.49 42.38 10.43
C ASN A 30 29.86 41.72 9.10
N THR A 31 30.43 40.51 9.14
CA THR A 31 30.83 39.77 7.94
C THR A 31 29.63 39.05 7.32
N LEU A 32 28.75 38.46 8.12
CA LEU A 32 27.50 37.88 7.63
C LEU A 32 26.65 38.92 6.87
N PHE A 33 26.47 40.12 7.40
CA PHE A 33 25.66 41.17 6.75
C PHE A 33 26.32 41.77 5.50
N GLN A 34 27.59 41.47 5.21
CA GLN A 34 28.20 41.80 3.92
C GLN A 34 27.75 40.84 2.82
N ILE A 35 27.35 39.62 3.18
CA ILE A 35 26.83 38.61 2.25
C ILE A 35 25.48 39.08 1.71
N THR A 36 25.30 38.98 0.40
CA THR A 36 24.01 39.29 -0.24
C THR A 36 23.16 38.04 -0.23
N ALA A 37 22.09 38.03 0.55
CA ALA A 37 21.23 36.87 0.73
C ALA A 37 20.21 36.73 -0.43
N ASP A 38 20.70 36.52 -1.65
CA ASP A 38 19.92 36.47 -2.90
C ASP A 38 19.71 35.05 -3.47
N PHE A 39 20.11 34.05 -2.69
CA PHE A 39 20.07 32.64 -3.03
C PHE A 39 20.96 32.24 -4.21
N SER A 40 21.93 33.07 -4.58
CA SER A 40 22.88 32.83 -5.67
C SER A 40 24.02 31.89 -5.27
N ASP A 41 24.78 31.40 -6.26
CA ASP A 41 26.00 30.64 -5.98
C ASP A 41 27.07 31.53 -5.33
N ASP A 42 27.05 32.83 -5.59
CA ASP A 42 28.03 33.76 -5.04
C ASP A 42 27.78 34.03 -3.55
N SER A 43 26.52 34.01 -3.10
CA SER A 43 26.22 34.09 -1.66
C SER A 43 26.73 32.86 -0.90
N LEU A 44 26.62 31.67 -1.50
CA LEU A 44 27.15 30.42 -0.94
C LEU A 44 28.69 30.42 -0.90
N LYS A 45 29.36 30.92 -1.93
CA LYS A 45 30.83 31.08 -1.94
C LYS A 45 31.30 32.04 -0.85
N GLN A 46 30.60 33.14 -0.62
CA GLN A 46 30.95 34.08 0.45
C GLN A 46 30.79 33.45 1.84
N ILE A 47 29.84 32.54 2.02
CA ILE A 47 29.72 31.73 3.25
C ILE A 47 30.88 30.75 3.36
N ASP A 48 31.25 30.08 2.27
CA ASP A 48 32.43 29.20 2.23
C ASP A 48 33.71 29.96 2.65
N GLU A 49 33.94 31.14 2.06
CA GLU A 49 35.08 32.02 2.39
C GLU A 49 35.08 32.45 3.86
N LEU A 50 33.91 32.77 4.42
CA LEU A 50 33.77 33.10 5.84
C LEU A 50 34.14 31.90 6.73
N LEU A 51 33.64 30.70 6.43
CA LEU A 51 33.94 29.50 7.21
C LEU A 51 35.43 29.11 7.11
N LEU A 52 36.05 29.25 5.94
CA LEU A 52 37.49 29.05 5.75
C LEU A 52 38.32 30.08 6.55
N ALA A 53 37.91 31.35 6.55
CA ALA A 53 38.58 32.38 7.35
C ALA A 53 38.49 32.10 8.86
N LEU A 54 37.38 31.52 9.33
CA LEU A 54 37.22 31.07 10.71
C LEU A 54 38.08 29.85 11.02
N HIS A 55 38.16 28.89 10.09
CA HIS A 55 39.07 27.74 10.21
C HIS A 55 40.52 28.18 10.40
N HIS A 56 41.00 29.15 9.60
CA HIS A 56 42.35 29.73 9.71
C HIS A 56 42.61 30.43 11.04
N GLN A 57 41.56 30.88 11.72
CA GLN A 57 41.63 31.43 13.08
C GLN A 57 41.56 30.35 14.17
N ASN A 58 41.63 29.07 13.80
CA ASN A 58 41.47 27.92 14.68
C ASN A 58 40.11 27.85 15.40
N ILE A 59 39.07 28.46 14.85
CA ILE A 59 37.70 28.33 15.37
C ILE A 59 37.16 26.96 14.92
N ARG A 60 36.56 26.23 15.86
CA ARG A 60 35.90 24.94 15.62
C ARG A 60 34.41 25.03 15.98
N PRO A 61 33.57 24.08 15.53
CA PRO A 61 32.14 24.08 15.83
C PRO A 61 31.84 24.16 17.34
N ASN A 62 32.64 23.46 18.15
CA ASN A 62 32.51 23.46 19.61
C ASN A 62 32.75 24.84 20.24
N ASP A 63 33.55 25.71 19.62
CA ASP A 63 33.83 27.07 20.12
C ASP A 63 32.68 28.05 19.83
N LEU A 64 31.79 27.71 18.89
CA LEU A 64 30.65 28.53 18.51
C LEU A 64 29.41 28.22 19.34
N VAL A 65 29.26 26.97 19.79
CA VAL A 65 28.08 26.52 20.55
C VAL A 65 28.14 26.86 22.03
N THR A 66 29.30 27.28 22.54
CA THR A 66 29.50 27.69 23.94
C THR A 66 28.80 29.00 24.27
N GLU A 67 28.56 29.86 23.29
CA GLU A 67 27.93 31.17 23.45
C GLU A 67 26.64 31.26 22.61
N LYS A 68 25.65 31.99 23.13
CA LYS A 68 24.33 32.08 22.49
C LYS A 68 24.39 32.78 21.12
N ASP A 69 25.25 33.76 20.97
CA ASP A 69 25.46 34.49 19.72
C ASP A 69 26.21 33.66 18.66
N GLY A 70 27.09 32.75 19.07
CA GLY A 70 27.74 31.76 18.21
C GLY A 70 26.79 30.65 17.77
N LEU A 71 25.88 30.20 18.64
CA LEU A 71 24.78 29.31 18.25
C LEU A 71 23.85 30.00 17.23
N ASN A 72 23.53 31.27 17.44
CA ASN A 72 22.72 32.05 16.49
C ASN A 72 23.41 32.17 15.13
N PHE A 73 24.74 32.31 15.09
CA PHE A 73 25.52 32.28 13.85
C PHE A 73 25.33 30.96 13.08
N LEU A 74 25.47 29.83 13.75
CA LEU A 74 25.24 28.51 13.14
C LEU A 74 23.81 28.35 12.63
N MET A 75 22.81 28.78 13.41
CA MET A 75 21.40 28.72 13.02
C MET A 75 21.09 29.54 11.77
N VAL A 76 21.69 30.74 11.62
CA VAL A 76 21.55 31.56 10.42
C VAL A 76 22.12 30.87 9.19
N VAL A 77 23.34 30.31 9.30
CA VAL A 77 24.00 29.66 8.15
C VAL A 77 23.23 28.39 7.76
N ILE A 78 22.87 27.54 8.72
CA ILE A 78 22.05 26.33 8.50
C ILE A 78 20.73 26.67 7.81
N GLY A 79 20.00 27.63 8.38
CA GLY A 79 18.70 28.05 7.87
C GLY A 79 18.81 28.59 6.45
N TYR A 80 19.83 29.41 6.18
CA TYR A 80 20.05 29.98 4.85
C TYR A 80 20.38 28.91 3.81
N LEU A 81 21.23 27.93 4.13
CA LEU A 81 21.53 26.82 3.20
C LEU A 81 20.26 26.04 2.81
N CYS A 82 19.37 25.80 3.78
CA CYS A 82 18.10 25.13 3.53
C CYS A 82 17.11 26.01 2.76
N ASP A 83 17.04 27.32 3.04
CA ASP A 83 16.22 28.27 2.27
C ASP A 83 16.69 28.34 0.81
N VAL A 84 18.00 28.32 0.55
CA VAL A 84 18.54 28.27 -0.82
C VAL A 84 18.11 27.00 -1.56
N ILE A 85 18.17 25.83 -0.90
CA ILE A 85 17.71 24.56 -1.49
C ILE A 85 16.21 24.63 -1.77
N ALA A 86 15.41 25.08 -0.80
CA ALA A 86 13.95 25.19 -0.91
C ALA A 86 13.52 26.14 -2.03
N GLU A 87 14.09 27.34 -2.08
CA GLU A 87 13.78 28.35 -3.08
C GLU A 87 14.12 27.85 -4.49
N ARG A 88 15.31 27.26 -4.67
CA ARG A 88 15.74 26.79 -6.00
C ARG A 88 15.02 25.53 -6.47
N THR A 89 14.48 24.72 -5.56
CA THR A 89 13.72 23.50 -5.88
C THR A 89 12.20 23.70 -5.84
N GLN A 90 11.73 24.86 -5.37
CA GLN A 90 10.32 25.17 -5.11
C GLN A 90 9.65 24.17 -4.13
N GLN A 91 10.40 23.74 -3.11
CA GLN A 91 9.97 22.78 -2.09
C GLN A 91 9.99 23.42 -0.71
N LYS A 92 9.11 22.99 0.20
CA LYS A 92 9.08 23.51 1.58
C LYS A 92 10.18 22.86 2.44
N VAL A 93 10.71 23.62 3.39
CA VAL A 93 11.59 23.10 4.44
C VAL A 93 10.77 22.72 5.66
N GLU A 94 10.87 21.45 6.05
CA GLU A 94 10.33 20.96 7.31
C GLU A 94 11.49 20.73 8.28
N TRP A 95 11.36 21.27 9.49
CA TRP A 95 12.41 21.18 10.50
C TRP A 95 12.04 20.18 11.57
N TYR A 96 12.99 19.34 11.94
CA TYR A 96 12.84 18.33 12.96
C TYR A 96 14.05 18.32 13.87
N ASN A 97 13.83 17.87 15.10
CA ASN A 97 14.94 17.44 15.94
C ASN A 97 15.27 15.99 15.72
N TYR A 98 16.43 15.54 16.21
CA TYR A 98 16.84 14.14 16.17
C TYR A 98 15.68 13.16 16.47
N TYR A 99 15.02 13.30 17.62
CA TYR A 99 13.96 12.39 18.07
C TYR A 99 12.67 12.46 17.24
N GLU A 100 12.42 13.57 16.55
CA GLU A 100 11.30 13.69 15.62
C GLU A 100 11.67 13.17 14.24
N ALA A 101 12.89 13.45 13.79
CA ALA A 101 13.43 13.02 12.51
C ALA A 101 13.51 11.49 12.43
N ILE A 102 14.07 10.81 13.43
CA ILE A 102 14.14 9.33 13.42
C ILE A 102 12.77 8.63 13.37
N LYS A 103 11.67 9.33 13.70
CA LYS A 103 10.31 8.77 13.62
C LYS A 103 9.72 8.82 12.21
N ILE A 104 10.23 9.72 11.37
CA ILE A 104 9.69 10.00 10.04
C ILE A 104 10.67 9.65 8.92
N LEU A 105 11.95 9.51 9.25
CA LEU A 105 12.96 9.07 8.31
C LEU A 105 12.85 7.56 8.06
N PRO A 106 13.12 7.11 6.81
CA PRO A 106 13.27 5.71 6.53
C PRO A 106 14.26 5.06 7.49
N SER A 107 13.97 3.81 7.89
CA SER A 107 14.74 3.02 8.86
C SER A 107 16.21 2.78 8.48
N ASP A 108 16.60 3.15 7.26
CA ASP A 108 17.95 3.05 6.76
C ASP A 108 18.78 4.32 6.77
N TYR A 109 18.15 5.43 7.15
CA TYR A 109 18.85 6.68 7.32
C TYR A 109 19.47 6.69 8.72
N GLU A 110 20.73 6.26 8.82
CA GLU A 110 21.53 6.37 10.04
C GLU A 110 21.83 7.84 10.34
N LEU A 111 20.90 8.47 11.06
CA LEU A 111 21.11 9.80 11.62
C LEU A 111 21.99 9.64 12.87
N PRO A 112 23.20 10.22 12.94
CA PRO A 112 24.07 10.06 14.10
C PRO A 112 23.48 10.78 15.32
N LEU A 113 23.47 10.14 16.50
CA LEU A 113 23.04 10.79 17.74
C LEU A 113 24.14 11.74 18.26
N ASP A 114 24.26 12.89 17.61
CA ASP A 114 25.22 13.93 17.96
C ASP A 114 24.62 15.34 17.84
N PHE A 115 25.43 16.35 18.18
CA PHE A 115 25.02 17.76 18.06
C PHE A 115 24.65 18.13 16.61
N PHE A 116 25.26 17.48 15.62
CA PHE A 116 25.09 17.78 14.21
C PHE A 116 23.72 17.34 13.67
N SER A 117 23.10 16.35 14.32
CA SER A 117 21.72 15.91 14.06
C SER A 117 20.67 16.57 14.94
N SER A 118 21.04 17.62 15.71
CA SER A 118 20.09 18.35 16.55
C SER A 118 19.10 19.22 15.75
N MET A 119 19.46 19.56 14.51
CA MET A 119 18.63 20.29 13.54
C MET A 119 18.65 19.55 12.20
N VAL A 120 17.55 18.86 11.91
CA VAL A 120 17.38 18.11 10.67
C VAL A 120 16.36 18.84 9.80
N ALA A 121 16.78 19.23 8.61
CA ALA A 121 15.84 19.70 7.60
C ALA A 121 15.42 18.54 6.71
N ILE A 122 14.13 18.45 6.41
CA ILE A 122 13.60 17.58 5.37
C ILE A 122 13.04 18.49 4.27
N ILE A 123 13.55 18.30 3.05
CA ILE A 123 13.12 19.04 1.86
C ILE A 123 12.77 17.99 0.82
N HIS A 124 11.48 17.88 0.46
CA HIS A 124 10.98 16.88 -0.50
C HIS A 124 11.46 15.45 -0.17
N HIS A 125 11.19 15.01 1.05
CA HIS A 125 11.59 13.69 1.60
C HIS A 125 13.10 13.40 1.60
N GLN A 126 13.95 14.40 1.29
CA GLN A 126 15.39 14.30 1.40
C GLN A 126 15.88 14.94 2.69
N VAL A 127 16.66 14.17 3.43
CA VAL A 127 17.28 14.64 4.67
C VAL A 127 18.45 15.54 4.34
N CYS A 128 18.42 16.73 4.92
CA CYS A 128 19.41 17.77 4.78
C CYS A 128 20.05 18.04 6.15
N LEU A 129 21.36 17.80 6.24
CA LEU A 129 22.19 17.99 7.44
C LEU A 129 23.26 19.06 7.19
N PRO A 130 22.87 20.34 7.00
CA PRO A 130 23.79 21.41 6.63
C PRO A 130 24.88 21.67 7.69
N LEU A 131 24.60 21.34 8.95
CA LEU A 131 25.56 21.48 10.05
C LEU A 131 26.77 20.56 9.92
N GLY A 132 26.62 19.40 9.25
CA GLY A 132 27.74 18.52 8.93
C GLY A 132 28.75 19.18 8.00
N VAL A 133 28.28 19.89 6.97
CA VAL A 133 29.15 20.57 6.00
C VAL A 133 29.84 21.78 6.62
N ILE A 134 29.13 22.53 7.48
CA ILE A 134 29.74 23.62 8.25
C ILE A 134 30.85 23.06 9.17
N SER A 135 30.62 21.90 9.79
CA SER A 135 31.60 21.22 10.64
C SER A 135 32.84 20.78 9.86
N ASP A 136 32.64 20.17 8.69
CA ASP A 136 33.72 19.73 7.81
C ASP A 136 34.60 20.92 7.40
N LEU A 137 34.00 22.04 6.96
CA LEU A 137 34.75 23.25 6.60
C LEU A 137 35.51 23.87 7.78
N LEU A 138 34.89 23.96 8.97
CA LEU A 138 35.55 24.52 10.15
C LEU A 138 36.67 23.62 10.70
N THR A 139 36.63 22.31 10.41
CA THR A 139 37.59 21.32 10.93
C THR A 139 38.71 21.03 9.94
N GLN A 140 38.37 20.86 8.66
CA GLN A 140 39.27 20.42 7.58
C GLN A 140 39.71 21.59 6.68
N GLY A 141 39.02 22.72 6.71
CA GLY A 141 39.40 23.90 5.92
C GLY A 141 39.38 23.63 4.42
N GLU A 142 40.43 24.08 3.72
CA GLU A 142 40.59 23.93 2.27
C GLU A 142 40.68 22.46 1.80
N THR A 143 40.95 21.52 2.71
CA THR A 143 40.99 20.09 2.39
C THR A 143 39.64 19.38 2.56
N SER A 144 38.56 20.13 2.85
CA SER A 144 37.21 19.56 2.98
C SER A 144 36.70 19.06 1.62
N ASP A 145 36.19 17.83 1.59
CA ASP A 145 35.54 17.24 0.40
C ASP A 145 34.22 17.95 0.03
N ARG A 146 33.66 18.74 0.94
CA ARG A 146 32.36 19.41 0.77
C ARG A 146 32.42 20.85 1.27
N THR A 147 31.94 21.75 0.42
CA THR A 147 31.66 23.15 0.74
C THR A 147 30.15 23.40 0.79
N CYS A 148 29.70 24.52 1.34
CA CYS A 148 28.30 24.94 1.33
C CYS A 148 27.73 24.99 -0.10
N LEU A 149 28.49 25.53 -1.05
CA LEU A 149 28.09 25.56 -2.46
C LEU A 149 27.89 24.15 -3.03
N THR A 150 28.91 23.29 -2.90
CA THR A 150 28.84 21.92 -3.44
C THR A 150 27.76 21.08 -2.75
N TYR A 151 27.53 21.30 -1.46
CA TYR A 151 26.45 20.66 -0.72
C TYR A 151 25.08 21.04 -1.27
N VAL A 152 24.80 22.33 -1.47
CA VAL A 152 23.53 22.78 -2.05
C VAL A 152 23.33 22.17 -3.43
N HIS A 153 24.31 22.25 -4.33
CA HIS A 153 24.24 21.64 -5.67
C HIS A 153 23.96 20.13 -5.62
N SER A 154 24.62 19.41 -4.71
CA SER A 154 24.40 17.97 -4.54
C SER A 154 22.96 17.66 -4.11
N ARG A 155 22.41 18.44 -3.15
CA ARG A 155 21.04 18.25 -2.66
C ARG A 155 20.00 18.63 -3.70
N GLN A 156 20.22 19.72 -4.43
CA GLN A 156 19.37 20.11 -5.54
C GLN A 156 19.30 19.03 -6.62
N THR A 157 20.43 18.44 -6.99
CA THR A 157 20.48 17.33 -7.97
C THR A 157 19.67 16.13 -7.47
N VAL A 158 19.84 15.75 -6.20
CA VAL A 158 19.11 14.62 -5.59
C VAL A 158 17.60 14.88 -5.52
N ILE A 159 17.19 16.10 -5.14
CA ILE A 159 15.78 16.51 -5.06
C ILE A 159 15.16 16.62 -6.45
N ALA A 160 15.89 17.11 -7.46
CA ALA A 160 15.43 17.12 -8.84
C ALA A 160 15.30 15.70 -9.41
N GLY A 161 16.19 14.78 -9.01
CA GLY A 161 16.18 13.36 -9.39
C GLY A 161 15.22 12.47 -8.58
N SER A 162 14.65 12.92 -7.47
CA SER A 162 13.64 12.14 -6.71
C SER A 162 12.25 12.18 -7.34
N ASN A 163 12.01 13.07 -8.30
CA ASN A 163 10.82 13.06 -9.16
C ASN A 163 10.76 11.83 -10.10
N THR A 164 11.74 10.92 -10.08
CA THR A 164 11.83 9.74 -10.97
C THR A 164 11.96 8.40 -10.23
N ARG A 165 11.49 8.24 -8.99
CA ARG A 165 11.43 6.91 -8.36
C ARG A 165 10.21 6.13 -8.87
N ASN A 166 10.41 5.36 -9.95
CA ASN A 166 9.36 4.53 -10.50
C ASN A 166 9.16 3.26 -9.64
N ILE A 167 8.06 3.22 -8.88
CA ILE A 167 7.75 2.09 -7.99
C ILE A 167 7.66 0.74 -8.74
N ASN A 168 7.29 0.75 -10.02
CA ASN A 168 7.20 -0.45 -10.83
C ASN A 168 8.59 -0.99 -11.23
N GLU A 169 9.58 -0.12 -11.39
CA GLU A 169 10.98 -0.53 -11.59
C GLU A 169 11.57 -1.12 -10.30
N TYR A 170 11.25 -0.53 -9.15
CA TYR A 170 11.63 -1.09 -7.85
C TYR A 170 11.03 -2.48 -7.65
N CYS A 171 9.73 -2.65 -7.92
CA CYS A 171 9.09 -3.96 -7.88
C CYS A 171 9.85 -4.98 -8.74
N ALA A 172 10.14 -4.64 -10.00
CA ALA A 172 10.87 -5.53 -10.92
C ALA A 172 12.25 -5.92 -10.36
N ASN A 173 13.01 -4.96 -9.85
CA ASN A 173 14.34 -5.20 -9.28
C ASN A 173 14.29 -6.11 -8.04
N TYR A 174 13.34 -5.89 -7.14
CA TYR A 174 13.20 -6.70 -5.91
C TYR A 174 12.77 -8.13 -6.23
N VAL A 175 11.76 -8.28 -7.08
CA VAL A 175 11.28 -9.60 -7.50
C VAL A 175 12.38 -10.36 -8.23
N GLN A 176 13.08 -9.72 -9.17
CA GLN A 176 14.21 -10.33 -9.86
C GLN A 176 15.33 -10.75 -8.88
N ALA A 177 15.65 -9.91 -7.89
CA ALA A 177 16.68 -10.24 -6.91
C ALA A 177 16.29 -11.46 -6.06
N LEU A 178 15.02 -11.59 -5.67
CA LEU A 178 14.52 -12.79 -4.99
C LEU A 178 14.65 -14.04 -5.86
N GLN A 179 14.22 -13.97 -7.12
CA GLN A 179 14.28 -15.10 -8.07
C GLN A 179 15.71 -15.57 -8.38
N GLN A 180 16.66 -14.64 -8.38
CA GLN A 180 18.06 -14.92 -8.69
C GLN A 180 18.91 -15.16 -7.43
N HIS A 181 18.31 -15.13 -6.23
CA HIS A 181 19.02 -15.14 -4.94
C HIS A 181 20.13 -14.07 -4.86
N ALA A 182 19.92 -12.96 -5.57
CA ALA A 182 20.86 -11.85 -5.67
C ALA A 182 20.76 -10.93 -4.45
N TYR A 183 21.68 -9.97 -4.38
CA TYR A 183 21.63 -8.95 -3.34
C TYR A 183 20.42 -8.02 -3.56
N ILE A 184 19.58 -7.89 -2.53
CA ILE A 184 18.50 -6.91 -2.51
C ILE A 184 19.06 -5.59 -1.99
N SER A 185 18.90 -4.51 -2.76
CA SER A 185 19.30 -3.17 -2.34
C SER A 185 18.66 -2.83 -0.99
N GLY A 186 19.50 -2.50 0.00
CA GLY A 186 19.04 -2.22 1.36
C GLY A 186 19.01 -3.43 2.30
N GLY A 187 19.46 -4.60 1.85
CA GLY A 187 19.65 -5.78 2.70
C GLY A 187 18.38 -6.62 2.89
N ASN A 188 18.55 -7.79 3.51
CA ASN A 188 17.47 -8.72 3.81
C ASN A 188 17.88 -9.49 5.07
N ALA A 189 17.21 -9.19 6.19
CA ALA A 189 17.56 -9.74 7.50
C ALA A 189 17.46 -11.27 7.55
N TYR A 190 16.65 -11.86 6.67
CA TYR A 190 16.36 -13.30 6.63
C TYR A 190 16.91 -13.97 5.37
N ARG A 191 17.98 -13.41 4.77
CA ARG A 191 18.55 -13.89 3.51
C ARG A 191 18.77 -15.40 3.45
N LYS A 192 19.38 -15.98 4.49
CA LYS A 192 19.65 -17.43 4.54
C LYS A 192 18.37 -18.28 4.40
N ALA A 193 17.25 -17.79 4.92
CA ALA A 193 15.98 -18.49 4.85
C ALA A 193 15.23 -18.20 3.55
N THR A 194 15.31 -16.97 3.02
CA THR A 194 14.75 -16.66 1.69
C THR A 194 15.47 -17.39 0.58
N ASP A 195 16.78 -17.64 0.71
CA ASP A 195 17.57 -18.41 -0.28
C ASP A 195 17.11 -19.88 -0.41
N LEU A 196 16.23 -20.38 0.49
CA LEU A 196 15.62 -21.71 0.43
C LEU A 196 14.31 -21.75 -0.38
N ILE A 197 13.82 -20.59 -0.84
CA ILE A 197 12.56 -20.43 -1.56
C ILE A 197 12.87 -20.11 -3.01
N ASP A 198 12.29 -20.87 -3.95
CA ASP A 198 12.64 -20.78 -5.37
C ASP A 198 12.10 -19.49 -6.05
N PHE A 199 11.13 -18.82 -5.42
CA PHE A 199 10.47 -17.60 -5.92
C PHE A 199 9.97 -17.70 -7.37
N ASP A 200 9.50 -18.88 -7.77
CA ASP A 200 9.05 -19.20 -9.13
C ASP A 200 7.59 -18.84 -9.43
N PHE A 201 6.98 -18.03 -8.56
CA PHE A 201 5.55 -17.66 -8.56
C PHE A 201 4.58 -18.84 -8.37
N SER A 202 5.05 -20.02 -7.99
CA SER A 202 4.19 -21.16 -7.67
C SER A 202 3.48 -20.99 -6.33
N LEU A 203 2.35 -21.70 -6.15
CA LEU A 203 1.67 -21.73 -4.85
C LEU A 203 2.53 -22.39 -3.76
N ALA A 204 3.42 -23.31 -4.13
CA ALA A 204 4.40 -23.91 -3.22
C ALA A 204 5.40 -22.87 -2.68
N SER A 205 5.90 -21.96 -3.53
CA SER A 205 6.73 -20.83 -3.07
C SER A 205 5.99 -19.94 -2.08
N ILE A 206 4.68 -19.72 -2.27
CA ILE A 206 3.84 -18.97 -1.31
C ILE A 206 3.68 -19.72 0.02
N GLN A 207 3.47 -21.04 0.00
CA GLN A 207 3.44 -21.85 1.22
C GLN A 207 4.76 -21.80 2.00
N LYS A 208 5.91 -21.84 1.31
CA LYS A 208 7.23 -21.64 1.96
C LYS A 208 7.33 -20.27 2.64
N ILE A 209 6.75 -19.22 2.04
CA ILE A 209 6.69 -17.89 2.66
C ILE A 209 5.84 -17.91 3.94
N ASP A 210 4.67 -18.55 3.92
CA ASP A 210 3.84 -18.71 5.13
C ASP A 210 4.59 -19.44 6.25
N LEU A 211 5.28 -20.53 5.94
CA LEU A 211 6.09 -21.27 6.92
C LEU A 211 7.27 -20.43 7.45
N LEU A 212 7.92 -19.65 6.58
CA LEU A 212 8.99 -18.73 6.96
C LEU A 212 8.51 -17.64 7.91
N LEU A 213 7.42 -16.94 7.58
CA LEU A 213 6.88 -15.86 8.40
C LEU A 213 6.46 -16.37 9.79
N ASN A 214 5.83 -17.53 9.85
CA ASN A 214 5.49 -18.17 11.13
C ASN A 214 6.73 -18.53 11.96
N SER A 215 7.78 -19.05 11.31
CA SER A 215 9.05 -19.36 11.99
C SER A 215 9.73 -18.11 12.54
N ILE A 216 9.75 -17.02 11.77
CA ILE A 216 10.28 -15.71 12.21
C ILE A 216 9.49 -15.18 13.41
N ARG A 217 8.15 -15.20 13.32
CA ARG A 217 7.28 -14.75 14.40
C ARG A 217 7.55 -15.50 15.70
N GLN A 218 7.68 -16.83 15.64
CA GLN A 218 7.95 -17.66 16.81
C GLN A 218 9.36 -17.40 17.37
N HIS A 219 10.39 -17.39 16.52
CA HIS A 219 11.77 -17.21 16.91
C HIS A 219 12.03 -15.84 17.56
N GLU A 220 11.48 -14.78 16.99
CA GLU A 220 11.64 -13.41 17.52
C GLU A 220 10.55 -13.00 18.52
N GLN A 221 9.59 -13.90 18.79
CA GLN A 221 8.44 -13.67 19.66
C GLN A 221 7.70 -12.38 19.29
N LEU A 222 7.35 -12.23 18.00
CA LEU A 222 6.71 -11.03 17.46
C LEU A 222 5.23 -10.95 17.88
N ASN A 223 4.79 -9.72 18.14
CA ASN A 223 3.45 -9.32 18.57
C ASN A 223 3.27 -7.81 18.26
N PRO A 224 2.09 -7.19 18.47
CA PRO A 224 1.84 -5.82 18.03
C PRO A 224 2.79 -4.80 18.66
N THR A 225 3.28 -5.05 19.88
CA THR A 225 4.20 -4.13 20.57
C THR A 225 5.58 -4.06 19.90
N LYS A 226 5.99 -5.11 19.19
CA LYS A 226 7.26 -5.18 18.47
C LYS A 226 7.20 -4.67 17.03
N TYR A 227 6.01 -4.30 16.54
CA TYR A 227 5.81 -3.82 15.17
C TYR A 227 6.73 -2.64 14.85
N ALA A 228 6.71 -1.59 15.69
CA ALA A 228 7.47 -0.37 15.44
C ALA A 228 8.99 -0.65 15.38
N ASP A 229 9.51 -1.42 16.33
CA ASP A 229 10.93 -1.79 16.40
C ASP A 229 11.36 -2.64 15.20
N PHE A 230 10.49 -3.56 14.76
CA PHE A 230 10.76 -4.38 13.58
C PHE A 230 10.82 -3.54 12.31
N MET A 231 9.85 -2.65 12.10
CA MET A 231 9.78 -1.78 10.92
C MET A 231 10.88 -0.71 10.90
N GLN A 232 11.40 -0.33 12.08
CA GLN A 232 12.58 0.53 12.24
C GLN A 232 13.90 -0.16 11.86
N ASN A 233 13.93 -1.48 11.75
CA ASN A 233 15.11 -2.17 11.22
C ASN A 233 15.04 -2.23 9.69
N LYS A 234 15.99 -1.57 9.03
CA LYS A 234 16.07 -1.50 7.56
C LYS A 234 15.93 -2.87 6.91
N GLU A 235 16.78 -3.82 7.26
CA GLU A 235 16.86 -5.09 6.53
C GLU A 235 15.61 -5.95 6.74
N LYS A 236 14.93 -5.80 7.88
CA LYS A 236 13.66 -6.46 8.19
C LYS A 236 12.48 -5.82 7.46
N SER A 237 12.41 -4.49 7.43
CA SER A 237 11.42 -3.76 6.65
C SER A 237 11.61 -4.04 5.15
N ASN A 238 12.85 -4.05 4.66
CA ASN A 238 13.17 -4.31 3.26
C ASN A 238 12.83 -5.75 2.83
N PHE A 239 12.98 -6.71 3.74
CA PHE A 239 12.48 -8.08 3.55
C PHE A 239 10.96 -8.09 3.32
N LEU A 240 10.17 -7.37 4.11
CA LEU A 240 8.73 -7.30 3.94
C LEU A 240 8.32 -6.60 2.64
N VAL A 241 9.04 -5.55 2.24
CA VAL A 241 8.82 -4.87 0.95
C VAL A 241 9.06 -5.85 -0.21
N ALA A 242 10.13 -6.64 -0.15
CA ALA A 242 10.44 -7.65 -1.15
C ALA A 242 9.32 -8.70 -1.28
N LEU A 243 8.85 -9.22 -0.15
CA LEU A 243 7.76 -10.19 -0.13
C LEU A 243 6.42 -9.59 -0.58
N SER A 244 6.14 -8.33 -0.23
CA SER A 244 4.94 -7.61 -0.66
C SER A 244 4.87 -7.53 -2.20
N TYR A 245 5.95 -7.10 -2.84
CA TYR A 245 6.05 -7.08 -4.30
C TYR A 245 5.91 -8.47 -4.91
N TYR A 246 6.54 -9.47 -4.29
CA TYR A 246 6.46 -10.85 -4.77
C TYR A 246 5.03 -11.41 -4.67
N LEU A 247 4.28 -11.14 -3.60
CA LEU A 247 2.88 -11.56 -3.45
C LEU A 247 1.99 -10.95 -4.56
N GLY A 248 2.05 -9.63 -4.75
CA GLY A 248 1.26 -8.95 -5.79
C GLY A 248 1.61 -9.43 -7.20
N THR A 249 2.91 -9.63 -7.47
CA THR A 249 3.38 -10.16 -8.76
C THR A 249 2.97 -11.63 -8.94
N THR A 250 2.97 -12.44 -7.88
CA THR A 250 2.46 -13.82 -7.94
C THR A 250 0.98 -13.86 -8.31
N ILE A 251 0.16 -12.98 -7.74
CA ILE A 251 -1.26 -12.85 -8.13
C ILE A 251 -1.37 -12.57 -9.62
N ALA A 252 -0.61 -11.60 -10.13
CA ALA A 252 -0.60 -11.24 -11.55
C ALA A 252 -0.21 -12.42 -12.45
N HIS A 253 0.82 -13.18 -12.07
CA HIS A 253 1.26 -14.39 -12.78
C HIS A 253 0.24 -15.53 -12.74
N GLN A 254 -0.37 -15.77 -11.58
CA GLN A 254 -1.36 -16.84 -11.39
C GLN A 254 -2.67 -16.55 -12.12
N THR A 255 -3.02 -15.29 -12.28
CA THR A 255 -4.24 -14.83 -12.95
C THR A 255 -4.00 -14.38 -14.39
N LEU A 256 -2.75 -14.32 -14.86
CA LEU A 256 -2.38 -13.74 -16.15
C LEU A 256 -2.99 -12.33 -16.35
N SER A 257 -2.99 -11.51 -15.31
CA SER A 257 -3.55 -10.16 -15.33
C SER A 257 -2.45 -9.10 -15.31
N SER A 258 -2.77 -7.90 -15.78
CA SER A 258 -1.88 -6.75 -15.65
C SER A 258 -1.67 -6.37 -14.18
N VAL A 259 -0.43 -6.07 -13.80
CA VAL A 259 -0.11 -5.51 -12.48
C VAL A 259 0.42 -4.10 -12.62
N LYS A 260 -0.08 -3.20 -11.77
CA LYS A 260 0.47 -1.86 -11.58
C LYS A 260 0.60 -1.54 -10.11
N TRP A 261 1.77 -1.01 -9.76
CA TRP A 261 2.09 -0.54 -8.42
C TRP A 261 1.99 0.97 -8.35
N PHE A 262 1.54 1.44 -7.19
CA PHE A 262 1.43 2.85 -6.84
C PHE A 262 2.13 3.08 -5.51
N SER A 263 2.94 4.13 -5.46
CA SER A 263 3.48 4.66 -4.22
C SER A 263 2.35 5.23 -3.35
N PHE A 264 2.64 5.48 -2.08
CA PHE A 264 1.69 6.12 -1.18
C PHE A 264 1.17 7.45 -1.74
N GLU A 265 2.06 8.29 -2.30
CA GLU A 265 1.67 9.59 -2.84
C GLU A 265 0.77 9.46 -4.08
N GLU A 266 1.10 8.53 -4.99
CA GLU A 266 0.24 8.25 -6.15
C GLU A 266 -1.09 7.65 -5.71
N TYR A 267 -1.08 6.77 -4.70
CA TYR A 267 -2.30 6.21 -4.12
C TYR A 267 -3.19 7.30 -3.51
N LYS A 268 -2.59 8.17 -2.69
CA LYS A 268 -3.30 9.28 -2.04
C LYS A 268 -3.90 10.23 -3.08
N ALA A 269 -3.15 10.55 -4.13
CA ALA A 269 -3.61 11.45 -5.19
C ALA A 269 -4.71 10.85 -6.08
N MET A 270 -4.69 9.54 -6.33
CA MET A 270 -5.58 8.90 -7.32
C MET A 270 -6.76 8.16 -6.70
N PHE A 271 -6.65 7.68 -5.47
CA PHE A 271 -7.59 6.72 -4.89
C PHE A 271 -8.09 7.09 -3.49
N SER A 272 -7.30 7.79 -2.67
CA SER A 272 -7.76 8.16 -1.32
C SER A 272 -8.89 9.19 -1.39
N GLN A 273 -9.96 8.95 -0.63
CA GLN A 273 -11.03 9.93 -0.41
C GLN A 273 -10.77 10.78 0.84
N ASP A 274 -9.77 10.42 1.64
CA ASP A 274 -9.35 11.14 2.84
C ASP A 274 -8.13 12.02 2.51
N GLU A 275 -8.32 13.34 2.61
CA GLU A 275 -7.25 14.32 2.42
C GLU A 275 -6.19 14.24 3.53
N ASP A 276 -6.57 13.74 4.71
CA ASP A 276 -5.70 13.60 5.88
C ASP A 276 -5.05 12.22 5.99
N GLU A 277 -5.24 11.31 5.01
CA GLU A 277 -4.62 9.99 5.03
C GLU A 277 -3.10 10.13 5.22
N THR A 278 -2.59 9.47 6.27
CA THR A 278 -1.18 9.52 6.65
C THR A 278 -0.44 8.28 6.19
N PHE A 279 0.84 8.46 5.86
CA PHE A 279 1.70 7.35 5.46
C PHE A 279 1.72 6.22 6.50
N ARG A 280 1.56 5.00 6.01
CA ARG A 280 1.75 3.73 6.73
C ARG A 280 2.51 2.78 5.83
N TYR A 281 3.30 1.87 6.41
CA TYR A 281 4.07 0.91 5.62
C TYR A 281 3.16 0.02 4.75
N GLU A 282 1.96 -0.30 5.23
CA GLU A 282 0.95 -1.06 4.51
C GLU A 282 0.44 -0.35 3.25
N LEU A 283 0.54 0.98 3.22
CA LEU A 283 0.13 1.83 2.10
C LEU A 283 1.32 2.23 1.20
N ALA A 284 2.52 1.79 1.52
CA ALA A 284 3.73 2.19 0.80
C ALA A 284 3.87 1.50 -0.56
N GLN A 285 3.22 0.34 -0.75
CA GLN A 285 3.15 -0.40 -2.00
C GLN A 285 1.70 -0.82 -2.27
N VAL A 286 0.98 0.02 -3.00
CA VAL A 286 -0.42 -0.26 -3.34
C VAL A 286 -0.48 -0.98 -4.67
N PHE A 287 -1.09 -2.16 -4.64
CA PHE A 287 -1.30 -3.02 -5.79
C PHE A 287 -2.71 -2.81 -6.33
N VAL A 288 -2.83 -2.53 -7.64
CA VAL A 288 -4.14 -2.46 -8.30
C VAL A 288 -4.32 -3.65 -9.24
N PHE A 289 -5.39 -4.41 -9.01
CA PHE A 289 -5.76 -5.62 -9.73
C PHE A 289 -7.20 -5.51 -10.23
N GLN A 290 -7.42 -5.51 -11.55
CA GLN A 290 -8.79 -5.46 -12.14
C GLN A 290 -9.70 -4.41 -11.47
N ASN A 291 -9.18 -3.18 -11.30
CA ASN A 291 -9.81 -2.04 -10.60
C ASN A 291 -10.06 -2.22 -9.09
N GLN A 292 -9.52 -3.26 -8.47
CA GLN A 292 -9.50 -3.43 -7.02
C GLN A 292 -8.16 -3.00 -6.45
N ILE A 293 -8.21 -2.24 -5.37
CA ILE A 293 -7.05 -1.80 -4.61
C ILE A 293 -6.73 -2.87 -3.57
N SER A 294 -5.44 -3.16 -3.42
CA SER A 294 -4.97 -4.24 -2.59
C SER A 294 -3.66 -3.88 -1.89
N PHE A 295 -3.49 -4.40 -0.67
CA PHE A 295 -2.39 -4.05 0.24
C PHE A 295 -1.63 -5.32 0.68
N PRO A 296 -0.75 -5.90 -0.14
CA PRO A 296 -0.09 -7.17 0.21
C PRO A 296 0.71 -7.11 1.51
N MET A 297 1.32 -5.95 1.81
CA MET A 297 2.03 -5.69 3.06
C MET A 297 1.16 -5.92 4.31
N SER A 298 -0.14 -5.62 4.26
CA SER A 298 -1.02 -5.79 5.42
C SER A 298 -1.18 -7.26 5.83
N VAL A 299 -1.11 -8.19 4.87
CA VAL A 299 -1.16 -9.63 5.15
C VAL A 299 0.11 -10.08 5.84
N LEU A 300 1.27 -9.61 5.36
CA LEU A 300 2.57 -9.94 5.93
C LEU A 300 2.69 -9.43 7.38
N THR A 301 2.26 -8.19 7.62
CA THR A 301 2.30 -7.61 8.97
C THR A 301 1.28 -8.28 9.89
N ALA A 302 0.09 -8.65 9.41
CA ALA A 302 -0.86 -9.44 10.18
C ALA A 302 -0.28 -10.80 10.61
N ILE A 303 0.38 -11.54 9.70
CA ILE A 303 1.03 -12.83 10.02
C ILE A 303 2.08 -12.66 11.13
N LEU A 304 2.90 -11.62 11.05
CA LEU A 304 4.00 -11.42 12.01
C LEU A 304 3.55 -10.84 13.35
N PHE A 305 2.52 -9.98 13.36
CA PHE A 305 2.24 -9.13 14.52
C PHE A 305 0.85 -9.28 15.11
N ASP A 306 -0.17 -9.77 14.41
CA ASP A 306 -1.54 -9.78 14.96
C ASP A 306 -1.72 -10.86 16.04
N ASP A 307 -2.27 -10.45 17.18
CA ASP A 307 -2.58 -11.34 18.30
C ASP A 307 -3.76 -12.28 18.00
N ALA A 308 -4.65 -11.91 17.07
CA ALA A 308 -5.76 -12.75 16.66
C ALA A 308 -5.27 -13.86 15.73
N GLN A 309 -5.51 -15.12 16.07
CA GLN A 309 -5.21 -16.28 15.22
C GLN A 309 -6.50 -17.11 14.99
N PRO A 310 -6.68 -17.70 13.79
CA PRO A 310 -5.79 -17.64 12.63
C PRO A 310 -5.94 -16.32 11.87
N VAL A 311 -4.82 -15.74 11.45
CA VAL A 311 -4.82 -14.69 10.42
C VAL A 311 -4.85 -15.30 9.03
N GLN A 312 -5.32 -14.52 8.06
CA GLN A 312 -5.24 -14.89 6.65
C GLN A 312 -3.78 -15.15 6.25
N SER A 313 -3.51 -16.32 5.69
CA SER A 313 -2.21 -16.68 5.12
C SER A 313 -1.95 -15.99 3.78
N CYS A 314 -0.68 -15.93 3.37
CA CYS A 314 -0.28 -15.48 2.03
C CYS A 314 -0.93 -16.36 0.95
N LEU A 315 -1.02 -17.67 1.18
CA LEU A 315 -1.66 -18.60 0.24
C LEU A 315 -3.15 -18.29 0.07
N GLU A 316 -3.91 -18.16 1.17
CA GLU A 316 -5.34 -17.82 1.11
C GLU A 316 -5.56 -16.47 0.45
N TYR A 317 -4.66 -15.51 0.69
CA TYR A 317 -4.71 -14.21 0.06
C TYR A 317 -4.52 -14.29 -1.46
N VAL A 318 -3.53 -15.04 -1.95
CA VAL A 318 -3.32 -15.26 -3.40
C VAL A 318 -4.52 -15.99 -4.01
N GLN A 319 -5.01 -17.05 -3.34
CA GLN A 319 -6.16 -17.83 -3.79
C GLN A 319 -7.44 -17.02 -3.87
N LYS A 320 -7.67 -16.08 -2.93
CA LYS A 320 -8.79 -15.12 -2.99
C LYS A 320 -8.76 -14.35 -4.31
N TYR A 321 -7.62 -13.78 -4.70
CA TYR A 321 -7.52 -13.03 -5.96
C TYR A 321 -7.61 -13.93 -7.19
N MET A 322 -7.10 -15.16 -7.11
CA MET A 322 -7.32 -16.15 -8.18
C MET A 322 -8.80 -16.45 -8.39
N ALA A 323 -9.60 -16.52 -7.32
CA ALA A 323 -11.04 -16.77 -7.39
C ALA A 323 -11.83 -15.53 -7.85
N LEU A 324 -11.36 -14.32 -7.53
CA LEU A 324 -11.97 -13.06 -7.97
C LEU A 324 -11.67 -12.72 -9.43
N SER A 325 -10.62 -13.28 -10.01
CA SER A 325 -10.19 -12.99 -11.37
C SER A 325 -11.25 -13.43 -12.40
N SER A 326 -11.87 -12.46 -13.06
CA SER A 326 -12.79 -12.71 -14.19
C SER A 326 -12.13 -12.54 -15.55
N ASP A 327 -11.16 -11.62 -15.65
CA ASP A 327 -10.52 -11.25 -16.90
C ASP A 327 -9.08 -11.79 -16.96
N HIS A 328 -8.74 -12.52 -18.01
CA HIS A 328 -7.38 -13.01 -18.24
C HIS A 328 -6.83 -12.40 -19.53
N LEU A 329 -5.56 -11.97 -19.51
CA LEU A 329 -4.88 -11.64 -20.76
C LEU A 329 -4.75 -12.90 -21.60
N VAL A 330 -5.22 -12.82 -22.85
CA VAL A 330 -5.18 -13.95 -23.78
C VAL A 330 -3.92 -13.83 -24.64
N TYR A 331 -3.04 -14.82 -24.50
CA TYR A 331 -1.81 -14.93 -25.28
C TYR A 331 -2.07 -15.83 -26.49
N PHE A 332 -1.76 -15.32 -27.69
CA PHE A 332 -1.92 -16.07 -28.93
C PHE A 332 -0.56 -16.59 -29.39
N PRO A 333 -0.28 -17.90 -29.32
CA PRO A 333 0.98 -18.45 -29.80
C PRO A 333 1.09 -18.32 -31.32
N SER A 334 2.30 -18.34 -31.86
CA SER A 334 2.52 -18.41 -33.32
C SER A 334 2.10 -19.75 -33.91
N SER A 335 2.19 -20.83 -33.13
CA SER A 335 1.72 -22.16 -33.51
C SER A 335 0.21 -22.31 -33.23
N LEU A 336 -0.62 -21.72 -34.08
CA LEU A 336 -2.08 -21.90 -34.01
C LEU A 336 -2.46 -23.22 -34.69
N LYS A 337 -3.43 -23.95 -34.13
CA LYS A 337 -3.91 -25.21 -34.71
C LYS A 337 -4.65 -24.92 -36.02
N ASP A 338 -4.59 -25.86 -36.96
CA ASP A 338 -5.51 -25.86 -38.10
C ASP A 338 -6.94 -26.04 -37.57
N VAL A 339 -7.65 -24.92 -37.39
CA VAL A 339 -9.07 -24.91 -37.06
C VAL A 339 -9.84 -25.14 -38.36
N GLU A 340 -10.86 -25.99 -38.35
CA GLU A 340 -11.85 -26.05 -39.45
C GLU A 340 -12.28 -24.62 -39.76
N GLN A 341 -12.02 -24.14 -40.98
CA GLN A 341 -12.08 -22.71 -41.31
C GLN A 341 -13.42 -22.13 -40.84
N PRO A 342 -13.43 -21.33 -39.76
CA PRO A 342 -14.65 -20.70 -39.32
C PRO A 342 -15.11 -19.72 -40.41
N GLU A 343 -16.41 -19.45 -40.48
CA GLU A 343 -16.90 -18.38 -41.35
C GLU A 343 -16.29 -17.04 -40.89
N ILE A 344 -15.23 -16.63 -41.57
CA ILE A 344 -14.51 -15.39 -41.34
C ILE A 344 -14.53 -14.55 -42.62
N THR A 345 -14.82 -13.27 -42.47
CA THR A 345 -14.97 -12.39 -43.63
C THR A 345 -13.61 -12.03 -44.21
N ALA A 346 -13.56 -11.80 -45.52
CA ALA A 346 -12.33 -11.39 -46.20
C ALA A 346 -11.71 -10.10 -45.60
N ASN A 347 -12.55 -9.20 -45.07
CA ASN A 347 -12.07 -7.97 -44.44
C ASN A 347 -11.37 -8.22 -43.11
N ILE A 348 -11.83 -9.18 -42.29
CA ILE A 348 -11.15 -9.54 -41.04
C ILE A 348 -9.76 -10.13 -41.34
N ILE A 349 -9.69 -11.08 -42.28
CA ILE A 349 -8.40 -11.66 -42.70
C ILE A 349 -7.45 -10.59 -43.25
N ARG A 350 -7.94 -9.68 -44.10
CA ARG A 350 -7.13 -8.57 -44.62
C ARG A 350 -6.65 -7.64 -43.51
N ALA A 351 -7.53 -7.27 -42.57
CA ALA A 351 -7.18 -6.40 -41.46
C ALA A 351 -6.06 -7.00 -40.61
N PHE A 352 -6.17 -8.27 -40.21
CA PHE A 352 -5.14 -8.95 -39.42
C PHE A 352 -3.85 -9.19 -40.21
N LYS A 353 -3.95 -9.52 -41.50
CA LYS A 353 -2.77 -9.58 -42.38
C LYS A 353 -2.02 -8.25 -42.41
N HIS A 354 -2.72 -7.14 -42.54
CA HIS A 354 -2.09 -5.81 -42.53
C HIS A 354 -1.62 -5.37 -41.14
N ALA A 355 -2.26 -5.83 -40.07
CA ALA A 355 -1.78 -5.65 -38.71
C ALA A 355 -0.44 -6.38 -38.52
N GLY A 356 -0.31 -7.62 -39.02
CA GLY A 356 0.94 -8.37 -38.98
C GLY A 356 2.07 -7.69 -39.75
N PHE A 357 1.77 -7.17 -40.94
CA PHE A 357 2.72 -6.36 -41.70
C PHE A 357 3.16 -5.11 -40.92
N LEU A 358 2.21 -4.39 -40.32
CA LEU A 358 2.50 -3.17 -39.55
C LEU A 358 3.30 -3.47 -38.29
N ALA A 359 3.05 -4.63 -37.65
CA ALA A 359 3.83 -5.12 -36.53
C ALA A 359 5.29 -5.38 -36.93
N GLY A 360 5.52 -6.10 -38.03
CA GLY A 360 6.86 -6.32 -38.59
C GLY A 360 7.60 -5.01 -38.90
N TYR A 361 6.92 -4.09 -39.56
CA TYR A 361 7.43 -2.74 -39.84
C TYR A 361 7.78 -1.99 -38.56
N ALA A 362 6.87 -1.97 -37.57
CA ALA A 362 7.07 -1.28 -36.30
C ALA A 362 8.25 -1.85 -35.51
N SER A 363 8.38 -3.17 -35.43
CA SER A 363 9.54 -3.82 -34.80
C SER A 363 10.85 -3.42 -35.48
N SER A 364 10.91 -3.41 -36.81
CA SER A 364 12.13 -2.99 -37.53
C SER A 364 12.50 -1.52 -37.30
N MET A 365 11.51 -0.63 -37.11
CA MET A 365 11.73 0.78 -36.83
C MET A 365 12.21 1.03 -35.39
N LEU A 366 11.82 0.18 -34.46
CA LEU A 366 12.23 0.25 -33.06
C LEU A 366 13.62 -0.31 -32.81
N ASP A 367 14.21 -0.99 -33.78
CA ASP A 367 15.57 -1.52 -33.70
C ASP A 367 16.61 -0.39 -33.87
N GLY A 368 17.12 0.12 -32.75
CA GLY A 368 18.10 1.22 -32.73
C GLY A 368 17.52 2.61 -33.02
N SER A 369 16.19 2.74 -33.16
CA SER A 369 15.50 4.00 -33.45
C SER A 369 14.16 4.09 -32.71
N SER A 370 13.33 5.09 -33.03
CA SER A 370 12.00 5.31 -32.47
C SER A 370 10.89 5.13 -33.50
N LEU A 371 9.72 4.69 -33.02
CA LEU A 371 8.51 4.59 -33.83
C LEU A 371 7.65 5.84 -33.67
N THR A 372 7.43 6.54 -34.77
CA THR A 372 6.37 7.56 -34.81
C THR A 372 5.00 6.89 -34.87
N PRO A 373 4.03 7.25 -34.00
CA PRO A 373 2.67 6.76 -34.10
C PRO A 373 2.09 6.92 -35.50
N CYS A 374 1.37 5.92 -35.99
CA CYS A 374 0.89 5.91 -37.37
C CYS A 374 -0.45 5.18 -37.55
N LEU A 375 -1.13 5.54 -38.64
CA LEU A 375 -2.33 4.87 -39.13
C LEU A 375 -2.03 4.13 -40.43
N LEU A 376 -2.43 2.88 -40.53
CA LEU A 376 -2.49 2.13 -41.77
C LEU A 376 -3.93 2.15 -42.28
N VAL A 377 -4.09 2.65 -43.51
CA VAL A 377 -5.37 2.72 -44.23
C VAL A 377 -5.26 2.07 -45.60
N THR A 378 -6.39 1.64 -46.16
CA THR A 378 -6.44 1.08 -47.53
C THR A 378 -6.89 2.14 -48.53
N LYS A 379 -6.10 2.42 -49.55
CA LYS A 379 -6.47 3.37 -50.62
C LYS A 379 -6.21 2.73 -51.98
N GLU A 380 -7.24 2.65 -52.83
CA GLU A 380 -7.12 2.16 -54.23
C GLU A 380 -6.45 0.78 -54.34
N ASN A 381 -6.84 -0.17 -53.47
CA ASN A 381 -6.23 -1.50 -53.34
C ASN A 381 -4.74 -1.52 -52.91
N LYS A 382 -4.18 -0.38 -52.50
CA LYS A 382 -2.86 -0.28 -51.86
C LYS A 382 -3.02 0.03 -50.37
N ILE A 383 -1.97 -0.24 -49.61
CA ILE A 383 -1.85 0.22 -48.23
C ILE A 383 -1.08 1.52 -48.17
N GLN A 384 -1.47 2.40 -47.25
CA GLN A 384 -0.77 3.64 -46.95
C GLN A 384 -0.56 3.75 -45.45
N ILE A 385 0.67 4.04 -45.04
CA ILE A 385 1.03 4.37 -43.66
C ILE A 385 1.09 5.90 -43.53
N ILE A 386 0.28 6.45 -42.63
CA ILE A 386 0.17 7.87 -42.34
C ILE A 386 0.81 8.10 -40.97
N LYS A 387 1.95 8.80 -40.94
CA LYS A 387 2.62 9.18 -39.69
C LYS A 387 1.89 10.33 -39.00
N LEU A 388 1.71 10.26 -37.69
CA LEU A 388 0.99 11.25 -36.88
C LEU A 388 1.99 12.07 -36.06
N MET A 389 2.32 13.27 -36.55
CA MET A 389 3.35 14.17 -35.99
C MET A 389 2.78 15.30 -35.10
N GLN A 390 1.64 15.08 -34.45
CA GLN A 390 0.85 16.15 -33.80
C GLN A 390 0.86 16.00 -32.27
N ASP A 391 0.54 17.07 -31.51
CA ASP A 391 0.69 17.13 -30.03
C ASP A 391 -0.14 16.11 -29.20
N ASN A 392 -1.03 15.33 -29.83
CA ASN A 392 -1.66 14.16 -29.21
C ASN A 392 -2.05 13.15 -30.31
N PRO A 393 -1.11 12.31 -30.78
CA PRO A 393 -1.33 11.49 -31.96
C PRO A 393 -2.37 10.39 -31.71
N ARG A 394 -2.46 9.88 -30.48
CA ARG A 394 -3.40 8.82 -30.08
C ARG A 394 -4.85 9.28 -30.12
N GLU A 395 -5.15 10.43 -29.53
CA GLU A 395 -6.51 10.98 -29.52
C GLU A 395 -7.02 11.20 -30.95
N LYS A 396 -6.19 11.80 -31.81
CA LYS A 396 -6.53 12.02 -33.22
C LYS A 396 -6.69 10.72 -33.99
N ALA A 397 -5.83 9.75 -33.75
CA ALA A 397 -5.98 8.43 -34.36
C ALA A 397 -7.32 7.80 -33.95
N PHE A 398 -7.69 7.89 -32.67
CA PHE A 398 -8.94 7.31 -32.18
C PHE A 398 -10.17 8.00 -32.77
N THR A 399 -10.13 9.33 -32.93
CA THR A 399 -11.18 10.07 -33.64
C THR A 399 -11.30 9.64 -35.11
N GLU A 400 -10.19 9.44 -35.83
CA GLU A 400 -10.20 8.97 -37.23
C GLU A 400 -10.72 7.53 -37.35
N LEU A 401 -10.32 6.65 -36.41
CA LEU A 401 -10.84 5.28 -36.30
C LEU A 401 -12.33 5.23 -35.91
N GLU A 402 -12.83 6.24 -35.21
CA GLU A 402 -14.25 6.27 -34.84
C GLU A 402 -15.12 6.78 -35.99
N ASN A 403 -14.71 7.88 -36.60
CA ASN A 403 -15.48 8.59 -37.63
C ASN A 403 -15.39 7.94 -39.01
N ASN A 404 -14.25 7.31 -39.34
CA ASN A 404 -13.97 6.71 -40.64
C ASN A 404 -14.44 7.56 -41.84
N PRO A 405 -14.03 8.84 -41.95
CA PRO A 405 -14.61 9.79 -42.92
C PRO A 405 -14.44 9.35 -44.38
N GLN A 406 -13.45 8.50 -44.65
CA GLN A 406 -13.09 8.00 -45.98
C GLN A 406 -13.73 6.63 -46.28
N ASN A 407 -14.58 6.10 -45.38
CA ASN A 407 -15.28 4.83 -45.52
C ASN A 407 -14.37 3.64 -45.84
N HIS A 408 -13.23 3.56 -45.15
CA HIS A 408 -12.33 2.41 -45.27
C HIS A 408 -13.00 1.13 -44.76
N PRO A 409 -12.73 -0.04 -45.36
CA PRO A 409 -13.24 -1.33 -44.85
C PRO A 409 -12.67 -1.67 -43.46
N PHE A 410 -11.42 -1.28 -43.20
CA PHE A 410 -10.76 -1.35 -41.91
C PHE A 410 -9.63 -0.29 -41.85
N GLN A 411 -9.19 0.02 -40.63
CA GLN A 411 -8.06 0.90 -40.35
C GLN A 411 -7.29 0.35 -39.14
N ILE A 412 -5.99 0.64 -39.06
CA ILE A 412 -5.12 0.10 -38.00
C ILE A 412 -4.25 1.23 -37.46
N PHE A 413 -4.32 1.48 -36.15
CA PHE A 413 -3.40 2.39 -35.47
C PHE A 413 -2.26 1.61 -34.82
N CYS A 414 -1.06 2.18 -34.86
CA CYS A 414 0.15 1.61 -34.26
C CYS A 414 0.97 2.68 -33.55
N GLU A 415 1.47 2.34 -32.37
CA GLU A 415 2.37 3.17 -31.57
C GLU A 415 3.22 2.30 -30.65
N ASP A 416 4.32 2.88 -30.15
CA ASP A 416 5.16 2.30 -29.11
C ASP A 416 4.66 2.75 -27.74
N ILE A 417 4.48 1.81 -26.81
CA ILE A 417 3.90 2.04 -25.48
C ILE A 417 4.64 1.26 -24.40
N HIS A 418 4.35 1.60 -23.15
CA HIS A 418 4.59 0.69 -22.04
C HIS A 418 3.28 -0.01 -21.67
N ALA A 419 3.25 -1.33 -21.81
CA ALA A 419 2.15 -2.17 -21.37
C ALA A 419 2.41 -2.73 -19.97
N TYR A 420 1.36 -2.88 -19.16
CA TYR A 420 1.44 -3.57 -17.87
C TYR A 420 1.02 -5.02 -18.08
N LEU A 421 1.98 -5.93 -17.97
CA LEU A 421 1.80 -7.38 -18.09
C LEU A 421 2.00 -8.03 -16.71
N PRO A 422 1.79 -9.35 -16.56
CA PRO A 422 2.10 -10.04 -15.31
C PRO A 422 3.55 -9.86 -14.84
N THR A 423 4.49 -9.70 -15.80
CA THR A 423 5.91 -9.35 -15.57
C THR A 423 6.13 -7.90 -15.12
N GLY A 424 5.09 -7.08 -15.05
CA GLY A 424 5.18 -5.65 -14.79
C GLY A 424 5.22 -4.79 -16.05
N ARG A 425 5.77 -3.58 -15.93
CA ARG A 425 5.89 -2.61 -17.02
C ARG A 425 6.85 -3.15 -18.08
N THR A 426 6.34 -3.38 -19.29
CA THR A 426 7.07 -3.98 -20.41
C THR A 426 6.91 -3.10 -21.65
N ASP A 427 7.98 -2.90 -22.42
CA ASP A 427 7.90 -2.20 -23.70
C ASP A 427 7.09 -3.03 -24.70
N ALA A 428 6.20 -2.37 -25.45
CA ALA A 428 5.32 -3.07 -26.35
C ALA A 428 4.85 -2.21 -27.53
N ILE A 429 4.61 -2.88 -28.66
CA ILE A 429 3.91 -2.29 -29.79
C ILE A 429 2.41 -2.46 -29.53
N TYR A 430 1.68 -1.34 -29.50
CA TYR A 430 0.23 -1.35 -29.44
C TYR A 430 -0.36 -1.27 -30.84
N LEU A 431 -1.34 -2.12 -31.12
CA LEU A 431 -2.15 -2.07 -32.33
C LEU A 431 -3.63 -1.95 -31.97
N LYS A 432 -4.32 -0.99 -32.58
CA LYS A 432 -5.79 -0.91 -32.56
C LYS A 432 -6.33 -1.14 -33.95
N ILE A 433 -6.97 -2.29 -34.14
CA ILE A 433 -7.57 -2.71 -35.40
C ILE A 433 -9.05 -2.36 -35.34
N GLN A 434 -9.51 -1.51 -36.27
CA GLN A 434 -10.92 -1.17 -36.43
C GLN A 434 -11.42 -1.71 -37.76
N ILE A 435 -12.39 -2.61 -37.72
CA ILE A 435 -13.06 -3.20 -38.89
C ILE A 435 -14.48 -2.63 -38.92
N TYR A 436 -14.95 -2.17 -40.07
CA TYR A 436 -16.26 -1.52 -40.19
C TYR A 436 -17.29 -2.36 -40.94
N THR A 437 -16.85 -3.34 -41.72
CA THR A 437 -17.73 -4.15 -42.58
C THR A 437 -17.33 -5.63 -42.55
N PRO A 438 -18.30 -6.57 -42.49
CA PRO A 438 -19.75 -6.36 -42.45
C PRO A 438 -20.29 -5.95 -41.07
N THR A 439 -19.59 -6.31 -40.00
CA THR A 439 -19.94 -5.94 -38.62
C THR A 439 -18.81 -5.07 -38.07
N LYS A 440 -19.16 -4.00 -37.34
CA LYS A 440 -18.16 -3.15 -36.70
C LYS A 440 -17.49 -3.95 -35.58
N THR A 441 -16.17 -4.12 -35.67
CA THR A 441 -15.38 -4.89 -34.69
C THR A 441 -14.12 -4.11 -34.38
N ALA A 442 -13.79 -4.00 -33.09
CA ALA A 442 -12.56 -3.38 -32.61
C ALA A 442 -11.73 -4.43 -31.88
N VAL A 443 -10.42 -4.45 -32.16
CA VAL A 443 -9.47 -5.34 -31.49
C VAL A 443 -8.25 -4.53 -31.07
N SER A 444 -7.85 -4.68 -29.81
CA SER A 444 -6.58 -4.13 -29.30
C SER A 444 -5.59 -5.25 -29.07
N LEU A 445 -4.44 -5.16 -29.72
CA LEU A 445 -3.33 -6.10 -29.56
C LEU A 445 -2.13 -5.39 -28.95
N VAL A 446 -1.41 -6.09 -28.10
CA VAL A 446 -0.14 -5.66 -27.53
C VAL A 446 0.91 -6.71 -27.88
N ILE A 447 2.06 -6.25 -28.38
CA ILE A 447 3.16 -7.11 -28.82
C ILE A 447 4.38 -6.73 -27.97
N PRO A 448 4.66 -7.48 -26.89
CA PRO A 448 5.75 -7.15 -26.00
C PRO A 448 7.09 -7.36 -26.70
N TYR A 449 8.08 -6.56 -26.34
CA TYR A 449 9.46 -6.73 -26.79
C TYR A 449 10.46 -6.31 -25.71
N THR A 450 11.71 -6.73 -25.86
CA THR A 450 12.85 -6.27 -25.04
C THR A 450 13.91 -5.66 -25.92
N LYS A 451 14.71 -4.77 -25.32
CA LYS A 451 15.86 -4.17 -25.97
C LYS A 451 17.13 -4.43 -25.18
N ASN A 452 18.23 -4.55 -25.90
CA ASN A 452 19.55 -4.64 -25.30
C ASN A 452 20.10 -3.24 -24.94
N ALA A 453 21.31 -3.20 -24.36
CA ALA A 453 21.98 -1.95 -23.98
C ALA A 453 22.27 -0.98 -25.14
N GLU A 454 22.27 -1.47 -26.39
CA GLU A 454 22.43 -0.65 -27.60
C GLU A 454 21.09 -0.13 -28.16
N ASN A 455 19.98 -0.30 -27.41
CA ASN A 455 18.63 0.06 -27.83
C ASN A 455 18.16 -0.70 -29.09
N LYS A 456 18.72 -1.88 -29.35
CA LYS A 456 18.27 -2.81 -30.40
C LYS A 456 17.30 -3.84 -29.83
N ILE A 457 16.32 -4.27 -30.64
CA ILE A 457 15.39 -5.31 -30.22
C ILE A 457 16.16 -6.61 -30.02
N GLU A 458 16.02 -7.18 -28.82
CA GLU A 458 16.60 -8.48 -28.49
C GLU A 458 15.57 -9.57 -28.76
N GLU A 459 14.37 -9.44 -28.18
CA GLU A 459 13.29 -10.42 -28.29
C GLU A 459 11.95 -9.75 -28.59
N ILE A 460 11.14 -10.41 -29.42
CA ILE A 460 9.74 -10.07 -29.69
C ILE A 460 8.90 -11.23 -29.19
N TYR A 461 7.83 -10.95 -28.44
CA TYR A 461 7.02 -12.00 -27.85
C TYR A 461 5.65 -12.16 -28.51
N SER A 462 4.99 -13.27 -28.16
CA SER A 462 3.63 -13.57 -28.58
C SER A 462 2.66 -12.43 -28.29
N VAL A 463 1.77 -12.21 -29.26
CA VAL A 463 0.73 -11.18 -29.21
C VAL A 463 -0.25 -11.46 -28.09
N ILE A 464 -0.63 -10.39 -27.40
CA ILE A 464 -1.59 -10.38 -26.29
C ILE A 464 -2.83 -9.62 -26.74
N GLN A 465 -3.99 -10.24 -26.61
CA GLN A 465 -5.25 -9.51 -26.72
C GLN A 465 -5.46 -8.70 -25.45
N TYR A 466 -5.47 -7.38 -25.62
CA TYR A 466 -5.52 -6.44 -24.49
C TYR A 466 -6.95 -6.02 -24.13
N THR A 467 -7.89 -6.11 -25.09
CA THR A 467 -9.31 -5.88 -24.85
C THR A 467 -10.15 -7.02 -25.46
N PRO A 468 -11.27 -7.42 -24.82
CA PRO A 468 -12.21 -8.35 -25.42
C PRO A 468 -12.65 -7.91 -26.82
N SER A 469 -12.96 -8.87 -27.68
CA SER A 469 -13.46 -8.63 -29.03
C SER A 469 -14.74 -9.41 -29.27
N ASP A 470 -15.59 -8.91 -30.17
CA ASP A 470 -16.82 -9.61 -30.58
C ASP A 470 -16.58 -10.85 -31.46
N LEU A 471 -15.31 -11.12 -31.84
CA LEU A 471 -14.95 -12.31 -32.59
C LEU A 471 -14.99 -13.55 -31.68
N SER A 472 -15.52 -14.67 -32.20
CA SER A 472 -15.39 -15.95 -31.51
C SER A 472 -13.92 -16.38 -31.45
N LEU A 473 -13.56 -17.23 -30.47
CA LEU A 473 -12.18 -17.73 -30.32
C LEU A 473 -11.64 -18.34 -31.63
N ALA A 474 -12.45 -19.15 -32.32
CA ALA A 474 -12.07 -19.75 -33.60
C ALA A 474 -11.82 -18.69 -34.70
N GLN A 475 -12.69 -17.67 -34.80
CA GLN A 475 -12.48 -16.56 -35.75
C GLN A 475 -11.20 -15.78 -35.41
N PHE A 476 -10.94 -15.57 -34.13
CA PHE A 476 -9.75 -14.86 -33.68
C PHE A 476 -8.47 -15.65 -33.97
N GLU A 477 -8.45 -16.97 -33.71
CA GLU A 477 -7.34 -17.85 -34.05
C GLU A 477 -7.07 -17.84 -35.57
N ALA A 478 -8.11 -17.97 -36.41
CA ALA A 478 -7.96 -17.87 -37.86
C ALA A 478 -7.40 -16.51 -38.32
N ALA A 479 -7.85 -15.42 -37.70
CA ALA A 479 -7.33 -14.08 -37.97
C ALA A 479 -5.86 -13.92 -37.53
N MET A 480 -5.50 -14.45 -36.36
CA MET A 480 -4.14 -14.43 -35.83
C MET A 480 -3.17 -15.27 -36.66
N THR A 481 -3.62 -16.35 -37.30
CA THR A 481 -2.80 -17.09 -38.27
C THR A 481 -2.38 -16.19 -39.43
N ALA A 482 -3.32 -15.41 -39.99
CA ALA A 482 -3.02 -14.45 -41.06
C ALA A 482 -2.11 -13.31 -40.58
N PHE A 483 -2.26 -12.87 -39.33
CA PHE A 483 -1.37 -11.91 -38.69
C PHE A 483 0.06 -12.43 -38.61
N TYR A 484 0.28 -13.60 -37.99
CA TYR A 484 1.62 -14.14 -37.78
C TYR A 484 2.30 -14.48 -39.10
N GLN A 485 1.57 -15.08 -40.04
CA GLN A 485 2.09 -15.33 -41.38
C GLN A 485 2.64 -14.04 -42.01
N SER A 486 1.87 -12.95 -41.98
CA SER A 486 2.28 -11.67 -42.54
C SER A 486 3.45 -11.03 -41.80
N ALA A 487 3.48 -11.14 -40.46
CA ALA A 487 4.55 -10.59 -39.64
C ALA A 487 5.88 -11.34 -39.87
N PHE A 488 5.85 -12.66 -40.01
CA PHE A 488 7.04 -13.46 -40.37
C PHE A 488 7.43 -13.32 -41.84
N GLU A 489 6.51 -13.01 -42.75
CA GLU A 489 6.81 -12.71 -44.16
C GLU A 489 7.41 -11.31 -44.36
N PHE A 490 7.28 -10.39 -43.38
CA PHE A 490 7.89 -9.08 -43.46
C PHE A 490 9.42 -9.19 -43.53
N GLN A 491 10.00 -8.65 -44.61
CA GLN A 491 11.43 -8.61 -44.83
C GLN A 491 11.94 -7.17 -44.76
N ASP A 492 13.06 -6.98 -44.06
CA ASP A 492 13.74 -5.70 -44.09
C ASP A 492 14.28 -5.40 -45.51
N SER A 493 14.18 -4.14 -45.91
CA SER A 493 14.48 -3.73 -47.28
C SER A 493 15.95 -3.92 -47.65
N PHE A 494 16.85 -3.86 -46.66
CA PHE A 494 18.30 -3.95 -46.85
C PHE A 494 18.82 -5.38 -46.71
N THR A 495 18.33 -6.13 -45.73
CA THR A 495 18.84 -7.47 -45.41
C THR A 495 18.05 -8.60 -46.08
N GLN A 496 16.83 -8.35 -46.54
CA GLN A 496 15.90 -9.34 -47.13
C GLN A 496 15.63 -10.55 -46.19
N GLN A 497 15.96 -10.43 -44.92
CA GLN A 497 15.70 -11.43 -43.88
C GLN A 497 14.45 -11.02 -43.10
N SER A 498 13.74 -12.03 -42.59
CA SER A 498 12.59 -11.78 -41.72
C SER A 498 13.07 -11.37 -40.33
N PHE A 499 12.72 -10.15 -39.92
CA PHE A 499 13.08 -9.62 -38.61
C PHE A 499 12.46 -10.45 -37.48
N TRP A 500 11.18 -10.82 -37.64
CA TRP A 500 10.48 -11.63 -36.64
C TRP A 500 11.05 -13.05 -36.55
N GLN A 501 11.46 -13.68 -37.66
CA GLN A 501 12.08 -15.02 -37.57
C GLN A 501 13.38 -15.01 -36.75
N ALA A 502 14.12 -13.89 -36.75
CA ALA A 502 15.37 -13.76 -36.00
C ALA A 502 15.16 -13.48 -34.50
N HIS A 503 14.10 -12.73 -34.15
CA HIS A 503 13.91 -12.20 -32.79
C HIS A 503 12.71 -12.77 -32.04
N PHE A 504 11.83 -13.52 -32.69
CA PHE A 504 10.58 -13.95 -32.07
C PHE A 504 10.76 -15.10 -31.07
N LYS A 505 10.16 -14.95 -29.89
CA LYS A 505 10.03 -15.97 -28.85
C LYS A 505 8.58 -16.13 -28.43
N ASP A 506 8.10 -17.37 -28.59
CA ASP A 506 6.68 -17.72 -28.45
C ASP A 506 6.12 -17.57 -27.03
N LYS A 507 6.98 -17.37 -26.01
CA LYS A 507 6.56 -17.29 -24.61
C LYS A 507 7.27 -16.15 -23.92
N ILE A 508 6.49 -15.13 -23.53
CA ILE A 508 6.90 -14.21 -22.47
C ILE A 508 6.55 -14.78 -21.08
N LEU A 509 5.44 -15.52 -20.97
CA LEU A 509 4.96 -16.09 -19.72
C LEU A 509 4.29 -17.45 -19.91
N ARG A 510 4.39 -18.32 -18.90
CA ARG A 510 3.44 -19.42 -18.68
C ARG A 510 2.83 -19.20 -17.30
N ARG A 511 1.55 -19.56 -17.13
CA ARG A 511 0.95 -19.63 -15.80
C ARG A 511 1.82 -20.53 -14.93
N PRO A 512 2.30 -20.08 -13.76
CA PRO A 512 3.10 -20.90 -12.87
C PRO A 512 2.30 -22.11 -12.38
N SER A 513 3.00 -23.12 -11.89
CA SER A 513 2.34 -24.32 -11.40
C SER A 513 1.49 -24.02 -10.16
N GLY A 514 0.27 -24.56 -10.17
CA GLY A 514 -0.66 -24.50 -9.03
C GLY A 514 -0.51 -25.64 -8.03
N TYR A 515 0.61 -26.40 -8.06
CA TYR A 515 0.81 -27.46 -7.07
C TYR A 515 1.09 -26.86 -5.69
N LEU A 516 0.68 -27.59 -4.67
CA LEU A 516 0.98 -27.30 -3.27
C LEU A 516 2.04 -28.30 -2.78
N LEU A 517 2.84 -27.87 -1.80
CA LEU A 517 3.71 -28.76 -1.05
C LEU A 517 2.87 -29.85 -0.38
N ASN A 518 3.38 -31.07 -0.39
CA ASN A 518 2.89 -32.11 0.50
C ASN A 518 3.51 -31.99 1.90
N ASP A 519 2.96 -32.72 2.87
CA ASP A 519 3.39 -32.66 4.27
C ASP A 519 4.89 -32.96 4.42
N THR A 520 5.42 -33.94 3.69
CA THR A 520 6.84 -34.30 3.74
C THR A 520 7.75 -33.15 3.28
N GLN A 521 7.38 -32.47 2.20
CA GLN A 521 8.14 -31.32 1.69
C GLN A 521 8.03 -30.11 2.62
N ALA A 522 6.88 -29.89 3.25
CA ALA A 522 6.69 -28.84 4.25
C ALA A 522 7.54 -29.11 5.50
N ASP A 523 7.57 -30.36 5.99
CA ASP A 523 8.36 -30.79 7.14
C ASP A 523 9.87 -30.65 6.89
N GLU A 524 10.34 -31.04 5.69
CA GLU A 524 11.75 -30.89 5.29
C GLU A 524 12.18 -29.40 5.27
N PHE A 525 11.30 -28.54 4.76
CA PHE A 525 11.54 -27.10 4.75
C PHE A 525 11.58 -26.53 6.17
N LEU A 526 10.63 -26.90 7.04
CA LEU A 526 10.60 -26.50 8.45
C LEU A 526 11.83 -26.98 9.22
N LEU A 527 12.28 -28.22 8.97
CA LEU A 527 13.50 -28.75 9.58
C LEU A 527 14.71 -27.90 9.18
N THR A 528 14.81 -27.50 7.92
CA THR A 528 15.88 -26.62 7.44
C THR A 528 15.79 -25.24 8.09
N LEU A 529 14.59 -24.66 8.20
CA LEU A 529 14.38 -23.39 8.89
C LEU A 529 14.77 -23.44 10.38
N SER A 530 14.51 -24.56 11.06
CA SER A 530 14.89 -24.73 12.47
C SER A 530 16.41 -24.65 12.72
N THR A 531 17.22 -24.95 11.70
CA THR A 531 18.67 -24.77 11.78
C THR A 531 19.12 -23.30 11.66
N ILE A 532 18.30 -22.48 11.00
CA ILE A 532 18.53 -21.04 10.81
C ILE A 532 17.96 -20.25 11.99
N PHE A 533 16.80 -20.65 12.49
CA PHE A 533 16.07 -20.06 13.60
C PHE A 533 15.96 -21.06 14.77
N PRO A 534 17.06 -21.32 15.49
CA PRO A 534 17.01 -22.25 16.62
C PRO A 534 16.10 -21.70 17.71
N THR A 535 15.02 -22.43 18.02
CA THR A 535 14.10 -22.04 19.09
C THR A 535 14.85 -21.97 20.43
N ILE A 536 14.76 -20.84 21.13
CA ILE A 536 15.30 -20.70 22.48
C ILE A 536 14.42 -21.53 23.41
N VAL A 537 14.81 -22.78 23.66
CA VAL A 537 14.31 -23.54 24.81
C VAL A 537 15.11 -23.05 26.02
N GLU A 538 14.47 -22.31 26.93
CA GLU A 538 15.04 -22.09 28.26
C GLU A 538 15.30 -23.44 28.93
N VAL A 539 16.59 -23.76 29.09
CA VAL A 539 17.02 -24.96 29.81
C VAL A 539 16.85 -24.71 31.31
N THR A 540 15.68 -24.99 31.86
CA THR A 540 15.56 -25.27 33.29
C THR A 540 16.19 -26.63 33.58
N LYS A 541 17.35 -26.62 34.24
CA LYS A 541 18.07 -27.81 34.72
C LYS A 541 17.18 -28.69 35.62
N PRO A 542 17.30 -30.03 35.55
CA PRO A 542 16.48 -30.93 36.34
C PRO A 542 17.02 -31.06 37.77
N PHE A 543 16.14 -30.97 38.77
CA PHE A 543 16.37 -31.53 40.10
C PHE A 543 15.59 -32.84 40.20
N THR A 544 16.33 -33.92 40.43
CA THR A 544 15.85 -35.29 40.66
C THR A 544 15.30 -35.45 42.07
N SER A 545 14.13 -36.08 42.21
CA SER A 545 13.87 -37.08 43.24
C SER A 545 12.68 -37.96 42.85
N GLU A 546 12.93 -39.26 42.92
CA GLU A 546 12.18 -40.41 42.43
C GLU A 546 10.95 -40.76 43.29
N THR A 547 9.85 -41.21 42.63
CA THR A 547 9.16 -42.48 42.96
C THR A 547 8.11 -42.90 41.90
N ASN A 548 8.49 -43.89 41.07
CA ASN A 548 7.77 -45.05 40.50
C ASN A 548 6.27 -45.03 40.05
N ILE A 549 6.05 -44.93 38.72
CA ILE A 549 5.46 -45.90 37.71
C ILE A 549 4.11 -46.62 38.05
N PRO A 550 3.06 -46.68 37.17
CA PRO A 550 3.12 -47.22 35.79
C PRO A 550 2.31 -46.55 34.66
N ILE A 551 2.65 -47.01 33.44
CA ILE A 551 2.23 -46.66 32.08
C ILE A 551 0.72 -46.77 31.84
N GLN A 552 0.10 -45.74 31.23
CA GLN A 552 -1.05 -45.89 30.31
C GLN A 552 -1.25 -44.64 29.44
N ALA A 553 -1.54 -44.87 28.16
CA ALA A 553 -1.85 -43.86 27.15
C ALA A 553 -3.07 -43.00 27.54
N VAL A 554 -3.00 -41.69 27.33
CA VAL A 554 -4.18 -40.82 27.26
C VAL A 554 -3.98 -39.75 26.19
N GLU A 555 -5.05 -39.55 25.45
CA GLU A 555 -5.27 -38.72 24.28
C GLU A 555 -4.92 -37.24 24.47
N ALA A 556 -4.61 -36.62 23.33
CA ALA A 556 -4.64 -35.17 23.19
C ALA A 556 -6.06 -34.65 23.46
N ASN A 557 -6.21 -33.88 24.54
CA ASN A 557 -7.40 -33.04 24.71
C ASN A 557 -7.15 -31.68 24.07
N ASN A 558 -7.85 -31.47 22.96
CA ASN A 558 -8.25 -30.16 22.46
C ASN A 558 -8.98 -29.39 23.57
N GLU A 559 -8.48 -28.23 23.97
CA GLU A 559 -9.32 -27.18 24.57
C GLU A 559 -9.60 -26.12 23.52
N ILE A 560 -10.57 -26.44 22.66
CA ILE A 560 -11.49 -25.44 22.10
C ILE A 560 -12.44 -25.14 23.26
N SER A 561 -12.18 -24.08 24.03
CA SER A 561 -13.15 -23.67 25.05
C SER A 561 -14.24 -22.82 24.37
N ALA A 562 -15.36 -23.50 24.10
CA ALA A 562 -16.67 -22.89 23.95
C ALA A 562 -16.99 -21.96 25.15
N VAL A 563 -17.99 -21.10 24.99
CA VAL A 563 -18.50 -20.18 26.03
C VAL A 563 -18.96 -20.98 27.26
N ALA A 564 -18.04 -21.28 28.19
CA ALA A 564 -18.25 -22.26 29.26
C ALA A 564 -18.23 -21.67 30.67
N ALA A 565 -18.71 -20.44 30.84
CA ALA A 565 -19.09 -19.91 32.15
C ALA A 565 -20.49 -19.30 32.04
N ILE A 566 -21.40 -19.72 32.93
CA ILE A 566 -22.71 -19.08 33.10
C ILE A 566 -22.43 -17.59 33.36
N PRO A 567 -23.07 -16.65 32.63
CA PRO A 567 -22.82 -15.23 32.80
C PRO A 567 -23.04 -14.81 34.26
N ASP A 568 -22.18 -13.92 34.77
CA ASP A 568 -22.26 -13.43 36.14
C ASP A 568 -23.49 -12.53 36.29
N VAL A 569 -24.47 -12.95 37.10
CA VAL A 569 -25.75 -12.25 37.26
C VAL A 569 -25.83 -11.57 38.62
N SER A 570 -26.22 -10.30 38.61
CA SER A 570 -26.37 -9.48 39.82
C SER A 570 -27.83 -9.37 40.27
N ASN A 571 -28.79 -9.69 39.41
CA ASN A 571 -30.22 -9.62 39.72
C ASN A 571 -30.63 -10.70 40.75
N PRO A 572 -31.18 -10.31 41.93
CA PRO A 572 -31.55 -11.26 42.99
C PRO A 572 -32.56 -12.32 42.56
N ALA A 573 -33.44 -12.01 41.60
CA ALA A 573 -34.41 -12.97 41.07
C ALA A 573 -33.75 -14.01 40.15
N LEU A 574 -32.72 -13.61 39.38
CA LEU A 574 -31.91 -14.52 38.55
C LEU A 574 -31.02 -15.42 39.42
N ILE A 575 -30.39 -14.87 40.46
CA ILE A 575 -29.59 -15.66 41.42
C ILE A 575 -30.45 -16.76 42.05
N LYS A 576 -31.68 -16.41 42.50
CA LYS A 576 -32.61 -17.37 43.06
C LYS A 576 -33.08 -18.42 42.03
N ALA A 577 -33.30 -18.02 40.78
CA ALA A 577 -33.67 -18.95 39.71
C ALA A 577 -32.52 -19.92 39.38
N LEU A 578 -31.28 -19.43 39.30
CA LEU A 578 -30.09 -20.27 39.10
C LEU A 578 -29.83 -21.22 40.26
N GLU A 579 -30.10 -20.80 41.50
CA GLU A 579 -30.01 -21.68 42.68
C GLU A 579 -31.03 -22.82 42.61
N ILE A 580 -32.26 -22.53 42.17
CA ILE A 580 -33.31 -23.54 41.95
C ILE A 580 -32.87 -24.54 40.86
N LEU A 581 -32.33 -24.05 39.74
CA LEU A 581 -31.83 -24.89 38.64
C LEU A 581 -30.65 -25.77 39.05
N LYS A 582 -29.74 -25.25 39.88
CA LYS A 582 -28.56 -25.98 40.35
C LYS A 582 -28.87 -27.04 41.41
N THR A 583 -29.88 -26.81 42.25
CA THR A 583 -30.24 -27.71 43.35
C THR A 583 -31.27 -28.77 42.96
N ASN A 584 -31.93 -28.64 41.80
CA ASN A 584 -32.99 -29.54 41.35
C ASN A 584 -32.86 -29.89 39.85
N GLU A 585 -31.65 -30.23 39.36
CA GLU A 585 -31.43 -30.53 37.93
C GLU A 585 -32.32 -31.66 37.38
N ASP A 586 -32.80 -32.59 38.23
CA ASP A 586 -33.67 -33.72 37.84
C ASP A 586 -35.18 -33.45 38.07
N ASP A 587 -35.58 -32.30 38.61
CA ASP A 587 -36.98 -31.96 38.90
C ASP A 587 -37.56 -31.01 37.82
N HIS A 588 -38.18 -31.61 36.80
CA HIS A 588 -38.71 -30.89 35.64
C HIS A 588 -39.69 -29.76 36.01
N GLU A 589 -40.48 -29.91 37.06
CA GLU A 589 -41.50 -28.91 37.45
C GLU A 589 -40.84 -27.66 38.04
N LYS A 590 -39.81 -27.83 38.88
CA LYS A 590 -39.05 -26.71 39.46
C LYS A 590 -38.13 -26.04 38.44
N ALA A 591 -37.56 -26.81 37.52
CA ALA A 591 -36.77 -26.27 36.42
C ALA A 591 -37.63 -25.36 35.52
N GLN A 592 -38.84 -25.80 35.17
CA GLN A 592 -39.79 -24.96 34.42
C GLN A 592 -40.22 -23.72 35.20
N GLN A 593 -40.41 -23.81 36.52
CA GLN A 593 -40.71 -22.64 37.35
C GLN A 593 -39.56 -21.61 37.34
N ALA A 594 -38.31 -22.07 37.43
CA ALA A 594 -37.14 -21.20 37.39
C ALA A 594 -36.95 -20.55 36.00
N ILE A 595 -37.13 -21.30 34.92
CA ILE A 595 -37.13 -20.76 33.55
C ILE A 595 -38.28 -19.77 33.35
N GLY A 596 -39.44 -20.00 33.95
CA GLY A 596 -40.56 -19.05 33.95
C GLY A 596 -40.23 -17.71 34.60
N ILE A 597 -39.42 -17.71 35.68
CA ILE A 597 -38.92 -16.48 36.31
C ILE A 597 -37.98 -15.73 35.36
N ILE A 598 -37.03 -16.44 34.74
CA ILE A 598 -36.05 -15.84 33.81
C ILE A 598 -36.76 -15.28 32.58
N ALA A 599 -37.70 -16.04 31.98
CA ALA A 599 -38.50 -15.58 30.85
C ALA A 599 -39.35 -14.34 31.20
N SER A 600 -39.87 -14.24 32.43
CA SER A 600 -40.59 -13.05 32.85
C SER A 600 -39.70 -11.80 32.93
N LEU A 601 -38.40 -11.96 33.24
CA LEU A 601 -37.43 -10.87 33.27
C LEU A 601 -36.97 -10.48 31.86
N VAL A 602 -36.81 -11.47 30.96
CA VAL A 602 -36.58 -11.22 29.52
C VAL A 602 -37.73 -10.40 28.93
N MET A 603 -38.98 -10.70 29.28
CA MET A 603 -40.15 -9.93 28.82
C MET A 603 -40.22 -8.50 29.40
N ASN A 604 -39.39 -8.17 30.39
CA ASN A 604 -39.26 -6.83 30.97
C ASN A 604 -37.93 -6.17 30.57
N ASP A 605 -37.31 -6.63 29.46
CA ASP A 605 -36.08 -6.07 28.91
C ASP A 605 -34.87 -6.10 29.87
N ASP A 606 -34.81 -7.09 30.78
CA ASP A 606 -33.66 -7.30 31.66
C ASP A 606 -32.47 -7.91 30.87
N PRO A 607 -31.34 -7.20 30.74
CA PRO A 607 -30.25 -7.64 29.88
C PRO A 607 -29.47 -8.83 30.45
N GLU A 608 -29.41 -8.98 31.78
CA GLU A 608 -28.77 -10.16 32.41
C GLU A 608 -29.60 -11.42 32.14
N ALA A 609 -30.93 -11.30 32.19
CA ALA A 609 -31.85 -12.39 31.87
C ALA A 609 -31.77 -12.78 30.38
N MET A 610 -31.61 -11.80 29.47
CA MET A 610 -31.42 -12.05 28.03
C MET A 610 -30.10 -12.76 27.74
N GLN A 611 -28.98 -12.33 28.34
CA GLN A 611 -27.69 -13.01 28.20
C GLN A 611 -27.75 -14.45 28.73
N LEU A 612 -28.43 -14.66 29.86
CA LEU A 612 -28.61 -15.99 30.41
C LEU A 612 -29.48 -16.89 29.52
N MET A 613 -30.55 -16.34 28.94
CA MET A 613 -31.40 -17.07 27.99
C MET A 613 -30.66 -17.39 26.69
N ALA A 614 -29.81 -16.48 26.21
CA ALA A 614 -28.93 -16.74 25.07
C ALA A 614 -27.98 -17.90 25.33
N HIS A 615 -27.36 -17.95 26.52
CA HIS A 615 -26.50 -19.06 26.92
C HIS A 615 -27.26 -20.39 26.97
N PHE A 616 -28.48 -20.41 27.53
CA PHE A 616 -29.30 -21.62 27.57
C PHE A 616 -29.69 -22.15 26.19
N HIS A 617 -30.07 -21.27 25.25
CA HIS A 617 -30.34 -21.65 23.87
C HIS A 617 -29.08 -22.07 23.09
N THR A 618 -27.91 -21.58 23.46
CA THR A 618 -26.63 -21.98 22.82
C THR A 618 -26.23 -23.39 23.24
N GLU A 619 -26.33 -23.69 24.53
CA GLU A 619 -25.92 -24.97 25.12
C GLU A 619 -27.02 -26.05 25.01
N GLY A 620 -28.28 -25.65 24.78
CA GLY A 620 -29.44 -26.55 24.87
C GLY A 620 -29.71 -27.03 26.30
N LYS A 621 -29.25 -26.27 27.30
CA LYS A 621 -29.42 -26.58 28.72
C LYS A 621 -30.68 -25.87 29.24
N TYR A 622 -31.64 -26.64 29.76
CA TYR A 622 -32.94 -26.20 30.28
C TYR A 622 -33.96 -25.67 29.25
N VAL A 623 -33.51 -25.21 28.07
CA VAL A 623 -34.35 -24.86 26.91
C VAL A 623 -33.83 -25.57 25.67
N GLU A 624 -34.66 -25.68 24.62
CA GLU A 624 -34.24 -26.27 23.36
C GLU A 624 -33.11 -25.46 22.72
N LYS A 625 -32.12 -26.17 22.15
CA LYS A 625 -30.99 -25.54 21.47
C LYS A 625 -31.49 -24.80 20.23
N ASP A 626 -31.34 -23.48 20.22
CA ASP A 626 -31.78 -22.63 19.12
C ASP A 626 -30.79 -21.46 18.94
N SER A 627 -29.90 -21.61 17.97
CA SER A 627 -28.87 -20.62 17.68
C SER A 627 -29.44 -19.31 17.17
N LYS A 628 -30.61 -19.32 16.50
CA LYS A 628 -31.27 -18.10 16.03
C LYS A 628 -31.84 -17.33 17.21
N GLN A 629 -32.50 -18.02 18.14
CA GLN A 629 -33.03 -17.40 19.35
C GLN A 629 -31.91 -16.92 20.29
N ALA A 630 -30.80 -17.66 20.40
CA ALA A 630 -29.62 -17.22 21.14
C ALA A 630 -29.02 -15.92 20.56
N PHE A 631 -28.89 -15.84 19.23
CA PHE A 631 -28.39 -14.65 18.56
C PHE A 631 -29.33 -13.45 18.75
N PHE A 632 -30.64 -13.65 18.66
CA PHE A 632 -31.64 -12.61 18.93
C PHE A 632 -31.45 -11.95 20.30
N TYR A 633 -31.33 -12.75 21.37
CA TYR A 633 -31.17 -12.21 22.72
C TYR A 633 -29.85 -11.45 22.93
N LEU A 634 -28.78 -11.86 22.26
CA LEU A 634 -27.50 -11.13 22.30
C LEU A 634 -27.61 -9.78 21.57
N VAL A 635 -28.31 -9.73 20.44
CA VAL A 635 -28.57 -8.50 19.71
C VAL A 635 -29.42 -7.53 20.53
N GLU A 636 -30.52 -8.00 21.13
CA GLU A 636 -31.37 -7.15 21.97
C GLU A 636 -30.64 -6.66 23.23
N THR A 637 -29.81 -7.51 23.83
CA THR A 637 -28.97 -7.08 24.96
C THR A 637 -28.03 -5.94 24.55
N ALA A 638 -27.36 -6.05 23.40
CA ALA A 638 -26.47 -5.02 22.90
C ALA A 638 -27.19 -3.70 22.61
N LYS A 639 -28.44 -3.75 22.12
CA LYS A 639 -29.28 -2.56 21.91
C LYS A 639 -29.67 -1.88 23.22
N ILE A 640 -29.97 -2.65 24.26
CA ILE A 640 -30.39 -2.13 25.57
C ILE A 640 -29.20 -1.53 26.32
N GLN A 641 -28.07 -2.24 26.37
CA GLN A 641 -26.92 -1.84 27.18
C GLN A 641 -26.03 -0.80 26.48
N MET A 642 -26.06 -0.74 25.14
CA MET A 642 -25.29 0.18 24.31
C MET A 642 -23.79 0.23 24.65
N ASP A 643 -23.24 -0.92 25.07
CA ASP A 643 -21.85 -1.03 25.49
C ASP A 643 -21.05 -1.96 24.56
N GLU A 644 -19.75 -1.67 24.45
CA GLU A 644 -18.84 -2.36 23.52
C GLU A 644 -18.73 -3.87 23.79
N ILE A 645 -18.92 -4.33 25.03
CA ILE A 645 -18.81 -5.74 25.39
C ILE A 645 -19.99 -6.51 24.83
N SER A 646 -21.20 -5.97 24.99
CA SER A 646 -22.43 -6.59 24.47
C SER A 646 -22.45 -6.66 22.94
N PHE A 647 -22.00 -5.61 22.26
CA PHE A 647 -21.81 -5.63 20.80
C PHE A 647 -20.79 -6.69 20.36
N LYS A 648 -19.65 -6.78 21.05
CA LYS A 648 -18.64 -7.80 20.76
C LYS A 648 -19.16 -9.21 20.99
N ASN A 649 -19.98 -9.43 22.01
CA ASN A 649 -20.56 -10.74 22.30
C ASN A 649 -21.53 -11.19 21.20
N ALA A 650 -22.41 -10.31 20.73
CA ALA A 650 -23.29 -10.60 19.59
C ALA A 650 -22.51 -10.87 18.30
N MET A 651 -21.49 -10.04 18.00
CA MET A 651 -20.65 -10.21 16.81
C MET A 651 -19.81 -11.48 16.84
N ARG A 652 -19.25 -11.85 18.00
CA ARG A 652 -18.54 -13.13 18.19
C ARG A 652 -19.49 -14.30 17.99
N PHE A 653 -20.71 -14.21 18.50
CA PHE A 653 -21.71 -15.26 18.32
C PHE A 653 -22.05 -15.47 16.84
N TYR A 654 -22.27 -14.39 16.09
CA TYR A 654 -22.52 -14.43 14.64
C TYR A 654 -21.33 -14.97 13.84
N ALA A 655 -20.11 -14.56 14.21
CA ALA A 655 -18.90 -14.96 13.50
C ALA A 655 -18.54 -16.44 13.72
N SER A 656 -18.84 -16.99 14.91
CA SER A 656 -18.41 -18.33 15.28
C SER A 656 -19.05 -19.44 14.44
N PRO A 657 -18.25 -20.30 13.77
CA PRO A 657 -18.76 -21.47 13.07
C PRO A 657 -19.38 -22.52 14.01
N SER A 658 -19.00 -22.53 15.29
CA SER A 658 -19.48 -23.52 16.29
C SER A 658 -20.95 -23.36 16.67
N ASN A 659 -21.54 -22.21 16.37
CA ASN A 659 -22.89 -21.87 16.80
C ASN A 659 -23.97 -22.29 15.80
N ASP A 660 -23.61 -22.85 14.64
CA ASP A 660 -24.57 -23.38 13.64
C ASP A 660 -25.70 -22.39 13.24
N LEU A 661 -25.40 -21.08 13.29
CA LEU A 661 -26.34 -20.00 12.95
C LEU A 661 -26.47 -19.90 11.42
N ASN A 662 -27.68 -20.01 10.89
CA ASN A 662 -27.95 -19.82 9.47
C ASN A 662 -27.84 -18.34 9.08
N LYS A 663 -26.69 -17.96 8.49
CA LYS A 663 -26.40 -16.58 8.08
C LYS A 663 -27.21 -16.08 6.88
N ASN A 664 -27.89 -16.98 6.18
CA ASN A 664 -28.75 -16.64 5.04
C ASN A 664 -30.22 -16.48 5.45
N ASP A 665 -30.53 -16.55 6.75
CA ASP A 665 -31.87 -16.28 7.28
C ASP A 665 -32.14 -14.76 7.28
N PRO A 666 -33.21 -14.28 6.62
CA PRO A 666 -33.50 -12.85 6.50
C PRO A 666 -33.59 -12.13 7.85
N ASP A 667 -34.09 -12.80 8.90
CA ASP A 667 -34.22 -12.19 10.23
C ASP A 667 -32.84 -11.98 10.86
N VAL A 668 -31.89 -12.90 10.63
CA VAL A 668 -30.51 -12.81 11.11
C VAL A 668 -29.76 -11.68 10.41
N GLU A 669 -29.99 -11.49 9.11
CA GLU A 669 -29.45 -10.37 8.34
C GLU A 669 -30.01 -9.03 8.83
N GLU A 670 -31.33 -8.95 9.05
CA GLU A 670 -31.98 -7.73 9.58
C GLU A 670 -31.45 -7.36 10.97
N TRP A 671 -31.29 -8.35 11.87
CA TRP A 671 -30.73 -8.11 13.20
C TRP A 671 -29.27 -7.66 13.17
N LEU A 672 -28.46 -8.20 12.25
CA LEU A 672 -27.07 -7.78 12.08
C LEU A 672 -26.98 -6.33 11.57
N LEU A 673 -27.81 -5.96 10.61
CA LEU A 673 -27.88 -4.59 10.09
C LEU A 673 -28.37 -3.61 11.17
N SER A 674 -29.36 -4.02 11.97
CA SER A 674 -29.83 -3.24 13.12
C SER A 674 -28.74 -3.08 14.18
N LEU A 675 -27.94 -4.12 14.45
CA LEU A 675 -26.83 -4.09 15.40
C LEU A 675 -25.73 -3.12 14.94
N ALA A 676 -25.38 -3.12 13.64
CA ALA A 676 -24.41 -2.19 13.06
C ALA A 676 -24.87 -0.73 13.18
N ALA A 677 -26.13 -0.45 12.83
CA ALA A 677 -26.68 0.91 12.93
C ALA A 677 -26.68 1.44 14.38
N GLU A 678 -26.96 0.57 15.36
CA GLU A 678 -26.98 0.92 16.78
C GLU A 678 -25.57 1.08 17.36
N PHE A 679 -24.58 0.32 16.88
CA PHE A 679 -23.17 0.50 17.22
C PHE A 679 -22.62 1.85 16.73
N ASP A 680 -22.95 2.23 15.50
CA ASP A 680 -22.56 3.54 14.94
C ASP A 680 -23.19 4.69 15.73
N ARG A 681 -24.45 4.53 16.17
CA ARG A 681 -25.12 5.51 17.05
C ARG A 681 -24.44 5.61 18.42
N ALA A 682 -24.15 4.47 19.06
CA ALA A 682 -23.50 4.43 20.38
C ALA A 682 -22.05 4.98 20.36
N THR A 683 -21.34 4.85 19.23
CA THR A 683 -19.99 5.39 19.06
C THR A 683 -19.98 6.87 18.67
N ALA A 684 -20.99 7.34 17.93
CA ALA A 684 -21.17 8.75 17.60
C ALA A 684 -21.58 9.61 18.82
N GLU A 685 -22.23 9.03 19.82
CA GLU A 685 -22.72 9.74 21.01
C GLU A 685 -21.73 9.82 22.20
N LYS A 686 -20.47 9.36 22.08
CA LYS A 686 -19.50 9.50 23.19
C LYS A 686 -19.20 11.00 23.48
N PRO A 687 -19.58 11.54 24.66
CA PRO A 687 -19.14 12.86 25.08
C PRO A 687 -17.69 12.77 25.57
N ASP A 688 -16.94 13.84 25.30
CA ASP A 688 -15.55 14.06 25.71
C ASP A 688 -15.40 13.87 27.24
N VAL A 689 -14.72 12.81 27.68
CA VAL A 689 -14.47 12.53 29.10
C VAL A 689 -13.31 13.40 29.58
N GLY A 690 -13.65 14.66 29.84
CA GLY A 690 -12.86 15.60 30.61
C GLY A 690 -13.63 16.05 31.85
N GLN A 691 -14.08 15.13 32.71
CA GLN A 691 -14.43 15.41 34.12
C GLN A 691 -14.77 14.13 34.92
N LEU A 692 -13.75 13.56 35.57
CA LEU A 692 -13.93 12.81 36.82
C LEU A 692 -13.06 13.49 37.88
N ASN A 693 -13.72 14.30 38.72
CA ASN A 693 -13.47 14.37 40.17
C ASN A 693 -14.40 15.43 40.78
N GLY A 694 -15.27 15.00 41.69
CA GLY A 694 -16.02 15.92 42.56
C GLY A 694 -17.37 15.39 43.00
N SER A 695 -17.39 14.62 44.09
CA SER A 695 -18.59 14.19 44.78
C SER A 695 -19.40 15.34 45.36
N THR A 696 -20.72 15.13 45.37
CA THR A 696 -21.75 15.62 46.33
C THR A 696 -22.21 17.09 46.31
N THR A 697 -23.55 17.17 46.18
CA THR A 697 -24.52 18.08 46.79
C THR A 697 -24.84 19.47 46.19
N ARG A 698 -26.15 19.60 45.96
CA ARG A 698 -27.04 20.79 46.08
C ARG A 698 -27.11 21.78 44.91
N ARG A 699 -28.32 21.76 44.31
CA ARG A 699 -29.08 22.89 43.75
C ARG A 699 -28.55 24.29 44.13
N ARG A 700 -28.24 25.10 43.11
CA ARG A 700 -28.64 26.52 43.07
C ARG A 700 -28.58 27.10 41.66
N HIS A 701 -29.56 27.96 41.42
CA HIS A 701 -29.81 28.74 40.21
C HIS A 701 -28.66 29.72 39.85
N THR A 702 -28.49 29.86 38.52
CA THR A 702 -28.11 31.06 37.74
C THR A 702 -26.79 31.77 38.03
N HIS A 703 -25.87 31.70 37.05
CA HIS A 703 -25.44 32.86 36.28
C HIS A 703 -25.00 32.41 34.87
N LYS A 704 -25.60 32.97 33.81
CA LYS A 704 -25.13 32.82 32.43
C LYS A 704 -23.80 33.56 32.29
N ILE A 705 -22.75 32.85 31.87
CA ILE A 705 -21.53 33.40 31.29
C ILE A 705 -21.38 32.75 29.91
N ASP A 706 -21.03 33.58 28.94
CA ASP A 706 -21.12 33.35 27.50
C ASP A 706 -20.46 32.04 27.02
N GLN A 707 -21.26 31.20 26.36
CA GLN A 707 -20.74 30.12 25.51
C GLN A 707 -20.27 30.71 24.17
N PRO A 708 -19.13 30.28 23.61
CA PRO A 708 -18.73 30.68 22.27
C PRO A 708 -19.76 30.18 21.25
N LEU A 709 -20.18 31.07 20.36
CA LEU A 709 -21.11 30.75 19.27
C LEU A 709 -20.53 29.63 18.39
N THR A 710 -21.35 28.65 18.04
CA THR A 710 -20.93 27.55 17.17
C THR A 710 -20.56 28.08 15.78
N THR A 711 -19.72 27.34 15.05
CA THR A 711 -19.27 27.67 13.68
C THR A 711 -20.46 27.94 12.75
N ALA A 712 -21.56 27.19 12.93
CA ALA A 712 -22.82 27.40 12.21
C ALA A 712 -23.49 28.76 12.53
N GLN A 713 -23.42 29.23 13.78
CA GLN A 713 -23.96 30.53 14.19
C GLN A 713 -23.08 31.69 13.70
N TRP A 714 -21.76 31.47 13.56
CA TRP A 714 -20.82 32.41 12.94
C TRP A 714 -21.12 32.61 11.46
N ILE A 715 -21.33 31.50 10.72
CA ILE A 715 -21.67 31.53 9.30
C ILE A 715 -23.02 32.23 9.07
N ASN A 716 -24.02 31.97 9.92
CA ASN A 716 -25.33 32.61 9.79
C ASN A 716 -25.29 34.14 10.02
N ARG A 717 -24.42 34.61 10.93
CA ARG A 717 -24.22 36.05 11.17
C ARG A 717 -23.43 36.74 10.06
N ILE A 718 -22.45 36.06 9.47
CA ILE A 718 -21.74 36.58 8.28
C ILE A 718 -22.70 36.69 7.09
N LEU A 719 -23.53 35.65 6.84
CA LEU A 719 -24.50 35.66 5.74
C LEU A 719 -25.58 36.74 5.91
N LEU A 720 -26.05 36.98 7.15
CA LEU A 720 -26.94 38.11 7.44
C LEU A 720 -26.25 39.46 7.24
N GLY A 721 -24.98 39.60 7.62
CA GLY A 721 -24.18 40.81 7.39
C GLY A 721 -23.98 41.11 5.89
N ILE A 722 -23.65 40.10 5.09
CA ILE A 722 -23.48 40.21 3.64
C ILE A 722 -24.82 40.56 2.98
N SER A 723 -25.93 39.98 3.45
CA SER A 723 -27.27 40.27 2.93
C SER A 723 -27.70 41.72 3.22
N VAL A 724 -27.40 42.25 4.41
CA VAL A 724 -27.69 43.66 4.77
C VAL A 724 -26.83 44.64 3.97
N VAL A 725 -25.56 44.31 3.73
CA VAL A 725 -24.67 45.14 2.89
C VAL A 725 -25.11 45.13 1.44
N LEU A 726 -25.53 43.99 0.89
CA LEU A 726 -26.10 43.91 -0.46
C LEU A 726 -27.41 44.68 -0.58
N ILE A 727 -28.29 44.60 0.41
CA ILE A 727 -29.53 45.38 0.45
C ILE A 727 -29.23 46.89 0.53
N LEU A 728 -28.24 47.31 1.32
CA LEU A 728 -27.82 48.72 1.38
C LEU A 728 -27.18 49.20 0.06
N ILE A 729 -26.39 48.36 -0.61
CA ILE A 729 -25.82 48.70 -1.93
C ILE A 729 -26.90 48.83 -3.00
N ILE A 730 -27.98 48.06 -2.91
CA ILE A 730 -29.14 48.15 -3.81
C ILE A 730 -30.01 49.38 -3.49
N ILE A 731 -30.06 49.83 -2.24
CA ILE A 731 -30.83 51.03 -1.84
C ILE A 731 -30.08 52.33 -2.16
N PHE A 732 -28.74 52.29 -2.28
CA PHE A 732 -27.88 53.45 -2.60
C PHE A 732 -27.41 53.53 -4.07
N LYS A 733 -27.97 52.68 -4.95
CA LYS A 733 -27.94 52.84 -6.41
C LYS A 733 -29.32 53.21 -6.90
#